data_AF-A0A8B9GRZ6-F1
#
_entry.id   AF-A0A8B9GRZ6-F1
#
_cell.length_a   1.000
_cell.length_b   1.000
_cell.length_c   1.000
_cell.angle_alpha   90.00
_cell.angle_beta   90.00
_cell.angle_gamma   90.00
#
_symmetry.space_group_name_H-M   'P 1'
#
loop_
_entity.id
_entity.type
_entity.pdbx_description
1 polymer ?
#
loop_
_entity_poly.entity_id
_entity_poly.type
_entity_poly.pdbx_seq_one_letter_code
_entity_poly.pdbx_strand_id
1 'polypeptide(L)'
;MKVDLPFINSLPLFNFQVVECGIWSYGFFPLRLNHENVVAAREVPEELQKLATNDLPLLAMEYCQGGDLRKYLNLLENCCGMREGSILILLRDISSALTYLHNKRIIHRDLKPENIVLQQGEKRLIHKIIDLGYAKELDQSSLCTSFVGTLQYLAPELLEQQKYTVTVDYWSFGTLVFECITGFRPFLPTWQPVPWHNKLKQKHEDDIVVYEDLTNEVHFSKHLPQPHNLNRLLSGRLERWLQLMLRWSPQERGKDSQSGSSSCFQELERILELKLVHVLNMTSAEICTYTVQPGETVASLQERIAQDTHIPSANQELLLEAGLALEPQNNVMQCAVDYTSVDGRRADVPLVFLFDRSCCNYEPQFSPRILPENIRYVQTEPKRMLAYSPQRRTCGQAWHTIRALKEDWQKLQQGQKAAIMSLLRHNGSLSKQKNEMVSVHQRLKATLEFFTTSLHIDMDKYQEQRATGIASEKLLGVWREMEQTALNRGQTEDVNKLEEEMMKLQTDIVDLQRHPWRSGEALESLEVKAMELFRKLREKPRDQRCMGDCQEVVKLVVQAIQFYEKKLREFYTHLSKTVVCRQRVMELLPRVEGVVSSMAQCEQDLLRMQEKRQKELWNLLKVACSKVRSPVSGSPDGGRTPPSSGPPPLQLRPESLIVIEESKTFESRLQSLVQETIKETETNMQLLKEWTWLNGSQDLS
;
A
#
# COMPACT_ATOMS: atom_id res chain seq x y z
N MET A 1 -31.79 6.73 45.77
CA MET A 1 -31.69 8.13 45.33
C MET A 1 -30.46 8.24 44.45
N LYS A 2 -30.64 8.53 43.15
CA LYS A 2 -29.51 8.94 42.31
C LYS A 2 -29.11 10.33 42.82
N VAL A 3 -27.95 10.43 43.43
CA VAL A 3 -27.29 11.73 43.52
C VAL A 3 -26.78 11.95 42.10
N ASP A 4 -27.50 12.75 41.32
CA ASP A 4 -26.89 13.40 40.15
C ASP A 4 -25.58 13.98 40.64
N LEU A 5 -24.45 13.59 40.05
CA LEU A 5 -23.12 14.13 40.39
C LEU A 5 -22.97 15.49 39.71
N PRO A 6 -23.24 16.63 40.36
CA PRO A 6 -23.28 17.90 39.67
C PRO A 6 -22.11 18.73 40.20
N PHE A 7 -20.89 18.47 39.72
CA PHE A 7 -19.79 19.46 39.68
C PHE A 7 -18.64 18.86 38.84
N ILE A 8 -18.67 19.08 37.53
CA ILE A 8 -17.52 18.88 36.65
C ILE A 8 -16.86 20.24 36.48
N ASN A 9 -15.94 20.59 37.37
CA ASN A 9 -15.03 21.71 37.12
C ASN A 9 -13.74 21.13 36.55
N SER A 10 -13.54 21.28 35.24
CA SER A 10 -12.21 21.11 34.65
C SER A 10 -11.30 22.18 35.23
N LEU A 11 -10.24 21.80 35.94
CA LEU A 11 -9.20 22.73 36.37
C LEU A 11 -8.04 22.65 35.37
N PRO A 12 -7.97 23.57 34.37
CA PRO A 12 -6.97 23.52 33.31
C PRO A 12 -5.53 23.62 33.82
N LEU A 13 -5.33 24.06 35.06
CA LEU A 13 -4.01 24.17 35.69
C LEU A 13 -3.43 22.84 36.19
N PHE A 14 -4.24 21.78 36.37
CA PHE A 14 -3.79 20.56 37.04
C PHE A 14 -4.08 19.24 36.30
N ASN A 15 -4.75 19.25 35.14
CA ASN A 15 -5.08 18.02 34.38
C ASN A 15 -5.80 16.92 35.19
N PHE A 16 -6.56 17.29 36.24
CA PHE A 16 -7.37 16.37 37.04
C PHE A 16 -8.84 16.76 37.07
N GLN A 17 -9.69 15.76 37.25
CA GLN A 17 -11.14 15.92 37.47
C GLN A 17 -11.49 15.44 38.88
N VAL A 18 -12.42 16.13 39.54
CA VAL A 18 -12.85 15.85 40.92
C VAL A 18 -14.35 15.57 40.95
N VAL A 19 -14.76 14.58 41.74
CA VAL A 19 -16.16 14.16 41.89
C VAL A 19 -16.49 13.91 43.37
N GLU A 20 -17.64 14.39 43.86
CA GLU A 20 -18.17 14.09 45.20
C GLU A 20 -18.70 12.64 45.27
N CYS A 21 -18.19 11.81 46.18
CA CYS A 21 -18.48 10.37 46.20
C CYS A 21 -19.64 10.00 47.14
N GLY A 22 -20.82 9.68 46.59
CA GLY A 22 -22.00 9.27 47.37
C GLY A 22 -22.14 7.78 47.72
N ILE A 23 -21.30 6.87 47.19
CA ILE A 23 -21.57 5.40 47.24
C ILE A 23 -20.37 4.54 47.70
N TRP A 24 -19.19 5.11 47.95
CA TRP A 24 -18.02 4.33 48.39
C TRP A 24 -18.06 4.06 49.90
N SER A 25 -18.93 3.15 50.33
CA SER A 25 -19.04 2.72 51.74
C SER A 25 -17.90 1.78 52.18
N TYR A 26 -16.97 1.43 51.29
CA TYR A 26 -15.84 0.56 51.57
C TYR A 26 -14.57 1.15 50.95
N GLY A 27 -13.60 1.48 51.80
CA GLY A 27 -12.54 2.45 51.52
C GLY A 27 -11.56 2.15 50.37
N PHE A 28 -10.92 3.21 49.88
CA PHE A 28 -9.59 3.25 49.24
C PHE A 28 -9.32 2.40 47.99
N PHE A 29 -10.32 1.72 47.43
CA PHE A 29 -10.12 0.83 46.28
C PHE A 29 -9.56 1.47 45.00
N PRO A 30 -10.02 2.65 44.53
CA PRO A 30 -9.51 3.22 43.28
C PRO A 30 -8.06 3.70 43.40
N LEU A 31 -7.55 3.95 44.62
CA LEU A 31 -6.16 4.30 44.89
C LEU A 31 -5.18 3.11 44.75
N ARG A 32 -5.69 1.88 44.65
CA ARG A 32 -4.87 0.66 44.50
C ARG A 32 -4.82 0.12 43.06
N LEU A 33 -5.54 0.75 42.13
CA LEU A 33 -5.58 0.35 40.74
C LEU A 33 -4.52 1.11 39.96
N ASN A 34 -3.69 0.37 39.23
CA ASN A 34 -2.66 0.90 38.36
C ASN A 34 -2.61 0.06 37.10
N HIS A 35 -3.17 0.59 36.01
CA HIS A 35 -3.24 -0.07 34.72
C HIS A 35 -3.42 0.99 33.62
N GLU A 36 -2.79 0.81 32.46
CA GLU A 36 -2.84 1.79 31.36
C GLU A 36 -4.29 2.09 30.91
N ASN A 37 -5.14 1.06 30.87
CA ASN A 37 -6.53 1.15 30.41
C ASN A 37 -7.57 1.30 31.55
N VAL A 38 -7.15 1.68 32.76
CA VAL A 38 -8.06 2.06 33.86
C VAL A 38 -7.67 3.46 34.31
N VAL A 39 -8.65 4.35 34.50
CA VAL A 39 -8.36 5.72 34.93
C VAL A 39 -7.72 5.72 36.32
N ALA A 40 -6.55 6.35 36.41
CA ALA A 40 -5.80 6.44 37.66
C ALA A 40 -6.43 7.46 38.62
N ALA A 41 -6.60 7.03 39.88
CA ALA A 41 -6.89 7.95 40.98
C ALA A 41 -5.67 8.84 41.27
N ARG A 42 -5.92 10.09 41.65
CA ARG A 42 -4.93 11.10 41.98
C ARG A 42 -5.17 11.57 43.42
N GLU A 43 -4.16 12.16 44.04
CA GLU A 43 -4.34 12.85 45.32
C GLU A 43 -5.20 14.10 45.11
N VAL A 44 -6.10 14.35 46.06
CA VAL A 44 -6.95 15.54 46.05
C VAL A 44 -6.11 16.73 46.55
N PRO A 45 -5.97 17.82 45.78
CA PRO A 45 -5.28 19.02 46.26
C PRO A 45 -5.91 19.58 47.54
N GLU A 46 -5.06 20.03 48.48
CA GLU A 46 -5.49 20.53 49.79
C GLU A 46 -6.50 21.69 49.70
N GLU A 47 -6.41 22.50 48.65
CA GLU A 47 -7.33 23.62 48.42
C GLU A 47 -8.75 23.15 48.08
N LEU A 48 -8.87 22.01 47.39
CA LEU A 48 -10.17 21.45 46.99
C LEU A 48 -10.81 20.65 48.11
N GLN A 49 -10.01 20.10 49.03
CA GLN A 49 -10.53 19.36 50.17
C GLN A 49 -11.38 20.23 51.11
N LYS A 50 -11.12 21.54 51.14
CA LYS A 50 -11.91 22.54 51.89
C LYS A 50 -13.23 22.93 51.20
N LEU A 51 -13.42 22.55 49.93
CA LEU A 51 -14.61 22.85 49.14
C LEU A 51 -15.65 21.71 49.16
N ALA A 52 -15.33 20.57 49.78
CA ALA A 52 -16.29 19.48 49.94
C ALA A 52 -17.50 19.97 50.76
N THR A 53 -18.70 19.85 50.19
CA THR A 53 -19.92 20.38 50.82
C THR A 53 -20.48 19.46 51.93
N ASN A 54 -20.01 18.21 51.99
CA ASN A 54 -20.42 17.17 52.92
C ASN A 54 -19.17 16.44 53.48
N ASP A 55 -19.35 15.61 54.53
CA ASP A 55 -18.29 14.73 55.08
C ASP A 55 -17.80 13.62 54.11
N LEU A 56 -18.31 13.62 52.87
CA LEU A 56 -17.94 12.65 51.86
C LEU A 56 -16.59 13.02 51.23
N PRO A 57 -15.67 12.05 51.07
CA PRO A 57 -14.39 12.32 50.43
C PRO A 57 -14.56 12.66 48.94
N LEU A 58 -13.68 13.52 48.45
CA LEU A 58 -13.54 13.81 47.02
C LEU A 58 -12.67 12.73 46.35
N LEU A 59 -12.99 12.40 45.10
CA LEU A 59 -12.16 11.53 44.26
C LEU A 59 -11.54 12.37 43.13
N ALA A 60 -10.22 12.57 43.19
CA ALA A 60 -9.45 13.14 42.08
C ALA A 60 -8.99 12.02 41.13
N MET A 61 -9.07 12.26 39.82
CA MET A 61 -8.71 11.31 38.77
C MET A 61 -7.96 12.02 37.64
N GLU A 62 -7.18 11.27 36.85
CA GLU A 62 -6.63 11.80 35.60
C GLU A 62 -7.73 12.30 34.64
N TYR A 63 -7.52 13.48 34.04
CA TYR A 63 -8.44 14.03 33.05
C TYR A 63 -8.17 13.43 31.66
N CYS A 64 -9.19 12.81 31.07
CA CYS A 64 -9.12 12.20 29.75
C CYS A 64 -9.66 13.16 28.66
N GLN A 65 -8.75 13.71 27.84
CA GLN A 65 -9.06 14.83 26.94
C GLN A 65 -10.01 14.49 25.77
N GLY A 66 -10.11 13.22 25.38
CA GLY A 66 -10.92 12.76 24.26
C GLY A 66 -12.42 12.65 24.56
N GLY A 67 -12.83 12.84 25.82
CA GLY A 67 -14.20 12.63 26.28
C GLY A 67 -14.57 11.16 26.34
N ASP A 68 -15.87 10.86 26.44
CA ASP A 68 -16.38 9.50 26.55
C ASP A 68 -16.65 8.83 25.18
N LEU A 69 -16.70 7.49 25.17
CA LEU A 69 -16.96 6.69 23.98
C LEU A 69 -18.37 6.92 23.43
N ARG A 70 -19.36 7.27 24.27
CA ARG A 70 -20.70 7.64 23.78
C ARG A 70 -20.64 8.87 22.88
N LYS A 71 -19.86 9.90 23.24
CA LYS A 71 -19.62 11.09 22.40
C LYS A 71 -19.00 10.69 21.07
N TYR A 72 -18.04 9.76 21.07
CA TYR A 72 -17.39 9.26 19.87
C TYR A 72 -18.34 8.44 18.97
N LEU A 73 -19.17 7.56 19.54
CA LEU A 73 -20.22 6.83 18.81
C LEU A 73 -21.30 7.76 18.23
N ASN A 74 -21.55 8.90 18.89
CA ASN A 74 -22.48 9.92 18.43
C ASN A 74 -21.90 10.85 17.35
N LEU A 75 -20.64 10.70 16.93
CA LEU A 75 -20.14 11.37 15.74
C LEU A 75 -20.99 10.97 14.51
N LEU A 76 -21.10 11.84 13.51
CA LEU A 76 -21.95 11.55 12.34
C LEU A 76 -21.39 10.31 11.64
N GLU A 77 -20.10 10.31 11.37
CA GLU A 77 -19.37 9.31 10.59
C GLU A 77 -19.44 7.89 11.15
N ASN A 78 -19.76 7.76 12.44
CA ASN A 78 -19.88 6.49 13.17
C ASN A 78 -21.33 5.96 13.23
N CYS A 79 -22.28 6.58 12.51
CA CYS A 79 -23.69 6.18 12.53
C CYS A 79 -23.96 4.74 12.05
N CYS A 80 -23.04 4.16 11.27
CA CYS A 80 -23.05 2.76 10.84
C CYS A 80 -21.81 2.01 11.37
N GLY A 81 -21.40 2.33 12.59
CA GLY A 81 -20.22 1.75 13.24
C GLY A 81 -18.93 2.54 13.03
N MET A 82 -17.96 2.28 13.90
CA MET A 82 -16.63 2.88 13.86
C MET A 82 -15.75 2.22 12.80
N ARG A 83 -14.60 2.83 12.50
CA ARG A 83 -13.59 2.25 11.61
C ARG A 83 -12.93 1.02 12.24
N GLU A 84 -12.47 0.12 11.39
CA GLU A 84 -11.83 -1.14 11.79
C GLU A 84 -10.69 -0.93 12.79
N GLY A 85 -9.76 -0.01 12.52
CA GLY A 85 -8.66 0.30 13.42
C GLY A 85 -9.12 0.76 14.80
N SER A 86 -10.12 1.66 14.87
CA SER A 86 -10.72 2.09 16.14
C SER A 86 -11.36 0.93 16.91
N ILE A 87 -12.01 -0.02 16.23
CA ILE A 87 -12.62 -1.19 16.85
C ILE A 87 -11.55 -2.11 17.45
N LEU A 88 -10.47 -2.40 16.72
CA LEU A 88 -9.38 -3.26 17.21
C LEU A 88 -8.65 -2.63 18.40
N ILE A 89 -8.44 -1.30 18.38
CA ILE A 89 -7.84 -0.58 19.50
C ILE A 89 -8.74 -0.62 20.74
N LEU A 90 -10.05 -0.38 20.58
CA LEU A 90 -11.02 -0.50 21.67
C LEU A 90 -11.01 -1.91 22.26
N LEU A 91 -11.05 -2.95 21.41
CA LEU A 91 -11.04 -4.34 21.83
C LEU A 91 -9.79 -4.65 22.66
N ARG A 92 -8.61 -4.23 22.21
CA ARG A 92 -7.35 -4.42 22.93
C ARG A 92 -7.35 -3.69 24.28
N ASP A 93 -7.67 -2.41 24.29
CA ASP A 93 -7.61 -1.57 25.49
C ASP A 93 -8.59 -2.07 26.57
N ILE A 94 -9.85 -2.34 26.19
CA ILE A 94 -10.90 -2.69 27.15
C ILE A 94 -10.81 -4.14 27.61
N SER A 95 -10.39 -5.08 26.75
CA SER A 95 -10.13 -6.45 27.19
C SER A 95 -8.97 -6.52 28.18
N SER A 96 -7.92 -5.72 27.95
CA SER A 96 -6.79 -5.58 28.88
C SER A 96 -7.26 -5.04 30.24
N ALA A 97 -8.05 -3.96 30.24
CA ALA A 97 -8.64 -3.39 31.46
C ALA A 97 -9.52 -4.39 32.23
N LEU A 98 -10.44 -5.09 31.54
CA LEU A 98 -11.32 -6.07 32.16
C LEU A 98 -10.55 -7.25 32.74
N THR A 99 -9.54 -7.75 32.01
CA THR A 99 -8.66 -8.82 32.49
C THR A 99 -7.94 -8.39 33.78
N TYR A 100 -7.40 -7.16 33.81
CA TYR A 100 -6.78 -6.59 35.00
C TYR A 100 -7.74 -6.53 36.20
N LEU A 101 -8.94 -5.98 36.00
CA LEU A 101 -9.96 -5.87 37.05
C LEU A 101 -10.37 -7.25 37.57
N HIS A 102 -10.65 -8.21 36.68
CA HIS A 102 -11.08 -9.56 37.05
C HIS A 102 -9.98 -10.32 37.80
N ASN A 103 -8.70 -10.15 37.42
CA ASN A 103 -7.55 -10.70 38.15
C ASN A 103 -7.39 -10.12 39.55
N LYS A 104 -7.81 -8.86 39.74
CA LYS A 104 -7.91 -8.19 41.05
C LYS A 104 -9.21 -8.51 41.78
N ARG A 105 -10.01 -9.46 41.28
CA ARG A 105 -11.31 -9.88 41.83
C ARG A 105 -12.37 -8.79 41.84
N ILE A 106 -12.34 -7.90 40.85
CA ILE A 106 -13.20 -6.72 40.72
C ILE A 106 -14.17 -6.94 39.56
N ILE A 107 -15.47 -6.88 39.81
CA ILE A 107 -16.49 -6.85 38.73
C ILE A 107 -16.98 -5.42 38.54
N HIS A 108 -17.02 -4.93 37.30
CA HIS A 108 -17.41 -3.55 36.98
C HIS A 108 -18.93 -3.30 37.11
N ARG A 109 -19.76 -4.17 36.53
CA ARG A 109 -21.24 -4.22 36.60
C ARG A 109 -22.02 -3.12 35.85
N ASP A 110 -21.40 -2.00 35.48
CA ASP A 110 -22.05 -0.96 34.64
C ASP A 110 -21.17 -0.56 33.44
N LEU A 111 -20.60 -1.54 32.73
CA LEU A 111 -19.76 -1.25 31.57
C LEU A 111 -20.66 -0.78 30.41
N LYS A 112 -20.41 0.43 29.91
CA LYS A 112 -21.19 1.09 28.86
C LYS A 112 -20.33 2.18 28.18
N PRO A 113 -20.70 2.68 27.00
CA PRO A 113 -19.92 3.70 26.31
C PRO A 113 -19.68 4.98 27.12
N GLU A 114 -20.60 5.36 28.01
CA GLU A 114 -20.42 6.52 28.90
C GLU A 114 -19.34 6.30 29.96
N ASN A 115 -19.03 5.04 30.29
CA ASN A 115 -18.03 4.65 31.29
C ASN A 115 -16.68 4.24 30.67
N ILE A 116 -16.47 4.58 29.39
CA ILE A 116 -15.20 4.44 28.70
C ILE A 116 -14.78 5.83 28.24
N VAL A 117 -13.63 6.30 28.68
CA VAL A 117 -13.08 7.59 28.29
C VAL A 117 -11.86 7.42 27.40
N LEU A 118 -11.62 8.42 26.57
CA LEU A 118 -10.55 8.45 25.57
C LEU A 118 -9.47 9.41 26.03
N GLN A 119 -8.23 8.92 26.11
CA GLN A 119 -7.06 9.75 26.37
C GLN A 119 -6.21 9.83 25.10
N GLN A 120 -5.77 11.04 24.73
CA GLN A 120 -4.82 11.22 23.64
C GLN A 120 -3.43 10.76 24.09
N GLY A 121 -2.96 9.65 23.54
CA GLY A 121 -1.56 9.21 23.66
C GLY A 121 -0.71 9.82 22.55
N GLU A 122 0.58 9.48 22.54
CA GLU A 122 1.55 10.00 21.55
C GLU A 122 1.19 9.61 20.10
N LYS A 123 0.72 8.38 19.89
CA LYS A 123 0.45 7.82 18.55
C LYS A 123 -1.03 7.55 18.26
N ARG A 124 -1.84 7.31 19.31
CA ARG A 124 -3.23 6.88 19.20
C ARG A 124 -4.08 7.35 20.37
N LEU A 125 -5.40 7.23 20.23
CA LEU A 125 -6.34 7.31 21.35
C LEU A 125 -6.24 6.02 22.18
N ILE A 126 -6.24 6.18 23.50
CA ILE A 126 -6.20 5.10 24.50
C ILE A 126 -7.55 5.07 25.21
N HIS A 127 -8.21 3.93 25.21
CA HIS A 127 -9.48 3.74 25.92
C HIS A 127 -9.20 3.33 27.36
N LYS A 128 -9.89 3.98 28.30
CA LYS A 128 -9.77 3.74 29.73
C LYS A 128 -11.16 3.54 30.35
N ILE A 129 -11.29 2.55 31.23
CA ILE A 129 -12.50 2.34 32.03
C ILE A 129 -12.53 3.36 33.18
N ILE A 130 -13.71 3.94 33.41
CA ILE A 130 -14.03 4.80 34.55
C ILE A 130 -15.23 4.25 35.34
N ASP A 131 -15.57 4.93 36.44
CA ASP A 131 -16.79 4.73 37.23
C ASP A 131 -16.95 3.32 37.82
N LEU A 132 -16.07 3.02 38.78
CA LEU A 132 -16.14 1.83 39.62
C LEU A 132 -17.10 2.01 40.81
N GLY A 133 -17.99 3.02 40.80
CA GLY A 133 -18.94 3.26 41.90
C GLY A 133 -19.96 2.12 42.08
N TYR A 134 -20.16 1.32 41.04
CA TYR A 134 -20.93 0.08 41.08
C TYR A 134 -20.04 -1.16 41.08
N ALA A 135 -18.72 -1.07 41.28
CA ALA A 135 -17.87 -2.26 41.28
C ALA A 135 -18.01 -3.09 42.56
N LYS A 136 -17.64 -4.38 42.54
CA LYS A 136 -17.62 -5.25 43.75
C LYS A 136 -16.40 -6.17 43.79
N GLU A 137 -15.87 -6.36 45.00
CA GLU A 137 -14.83 -7.35 45.30
C GLU A 137 -15.45 -8.73 45.60
N LEU A 138 -14.86 -9.79 45.06
CA LEU A 138 -15.40 -11.16 45.15
C LEU A 138 -15.20 -11.85 46.51
N ASP A 139 -14.47 -11.27 47.46
CA ASP A 139 -14.01 -11.96 48.69
C ASP A 139 -15.08 -12.12 49.80
N GLN A 140 -16.28 -11.56 49.64
CA GLN A 140 -17.42 -11.78 50.55
C GLN A 140 -18.43 -12.77 49.95
N SER A 141 -18.33 -14.06 50.33
CA SER A 141 -19.34 -15.13 50.13
C SER A 141 -20.14 -15.02 48.81
N SER A 142 -19.44 -15.02 47.68
CA SER A 142 -19.81 -14.31 46.45
C SER A 142 -20.85 -15.00 45.58
N LEU A 143 -22.12 -14.75 45.93
CA LEU A 143 -23.26 -14.76 45.01
C LEU A 143 -23.99 -13.42 45.22
N CYS A 144 -23.93 -12.55 44.22
CA CYS A 144 -24.35 -11.15 44.36
C CYS A 144 -25.79 -10.93 43.87
N THR A 145 -26.58 -10.08 44.52
CA THR A 145 -28.04 -9.93 44.30
C THR A 145 -28.52 -8.48 44.07
N SER A 146 -27.63 -7.49 43.98
CA SER A 146 -28.01 -6.07 43.88
C SER A 146 -28.39 -5.64 42.44
N PHE A 147 -29.55 -5.00 42.27
CA PHE A 147 -30.02 -4.40 41.01
C PHE A 147 -29.37 -3.02 40.77
N VAL A 148 -28.36 -2.97 39.90
CA VAL A 148 -27.66 -1.73 39.50
C VAL A 148 -27.28 -1.81 38.01
N GLY A 149 -27.23 -0.66 37.32
CA GLY A 149 -26.73 -0.55 35.94
C GLY A 149 -27.70 0.06 34.93
N THR A 150 -27.20 0.29 33.71
CA THR A 150 -27.97 0.85 32.58
C THR A 150 -28.63 -0.28 31.80
N LEU A 151 -29.97 -0.32 31.81
CA LEU A 151 -30.79 -1.46 31.33
C LEU A 151 -30.38 -2.00 29.95
N GLN A 152 -29.91 -1.15 29.05
CA GLN A 152 -29.60 -1.53 27.67
C GLN A 152 -28.24 -2.25 27.49
N TYR A 153 -27.38 -2.29 28.51
CA TYR A 153 -26.12 -3.05 28.54
C TYR A 153 -26.10 -4.11 29.64
N LEU A 154 -27.21 -4.22 30.37
CA LEU A 154 -27.30 -5.06 31.55
C LEU A 154 -27.48 -6.52 31.15
N ALA A 155 -26.73 -7.41 31.81
CA ALA A 155 -26.87 -8.84 31.62
C ALA A 155 -28.25 -9.34 32.11
N PRO A 156 -28.86 -10.35 31.44
CA PRO A 156 -30.21 -10.82 31.78
C PRO A 156 -30.34 -11.32 33.22
N GLU A 157 -29.31 -11.97 33.76
CA GLU A 157 -29.30 -12.48 35.14
C GLU A 157 -29.43 -11.38 36.20
N LEU A 158 -29.02 -10.14 35.90
CA LEU A 158 -29.19 -8.98 36.79
C LEU A 158 -30.62 -8.46 36.79
N LEU A 159 -31.36 -8.60 35.68
CA LEU A 159 -32.79 -8.29 35.61
C LEU A 159 -33.64 -9.32 36.35
N GLU A 160 -33.23 -10.58 36.30
CA GLU A 160 -33.89 -11.69 36.99
C GLU A 160 -33.52 -11.78 38.48
N GLN A 161 -32.72 -10.84 38.99
CA GLN A 161 -32.21 -10.82 40.38
C GLN A 161 -31.53 -12.13 40.80
N GLN A 162 -30.94 -12.84 39.82
CA GLN A 162 -30.21 -14.06 40.06
C GLN A 162 -28.80 -13.76 40.55
N LYS A 163 -28.17 -14.80 41.09
CA LYS A 163 -26.77 -14.76 41.49
C LYS A 163 -25.88 -14.68 40.24
N TYR A 164 -24.92 -13.76 40.23
CA TYR A 164 -24.09 -13.47 39.05
C TYR A 164 -22.59 -13.56 39.32
N THR A 165 -21.81 -13.59 38.23
CA THR A 165 -20.33 -13.69 38.24
C THR A 165 -19.70 -12.63 37.34
N VAL A 166 -18.38 -12.70 37.07
CA VAL A 166 -17.66 -11.83 36.11
C VAL A 166 -18.28 -11.82 34.70
N THR A 167 -19.08 -12.84 34.37
CA THR A 167 -19.77 -12.98 33.07
C THR A 167 -20.78 -11.87 32.78
N VAL A 168 -21.20 -11.08 33.78
CA VAL A 168 -22.03 -9.89 33.53
C VAL A 168 -21.27 -8.83 32.74
N ASP A 169 -19.97 -8.64 33.02
CA ASP A 169 -19.13 -7.70 32.28
C ASP A 169 -18.87 -8.21 30.85
N TYR A 170 -18.92 -9.52 30.61
CA TYR A 170 -18.78 -10.09 29.26
C TYR A 170 -19.98 -9.72 28.39
N TRP A 171 -21.18 -9.79 28.92
CA TRP A 171 -22.38 -9.35 28.21
C TRP A 171 -22.33 -7.85 27.90
N SER A 172 -22.00 -7.03 28.89
CA SER A 172 -21.86 -5.59 28.71
C SER A 172 -20.77 -5.25 27.69
N PHE A 173 -19.65 -5.97 27.69
CA PHE A 173 -18.59 -5.77 26.70
C PHE A 173 -19.00 -6.24 25.30
N GLY A 174 -19.67 -7.39 25.17
CA GLY A 174 -20.18 -7.89 23.89
C GLY A 174 -21.22 -6.94 23.26
N THR A 175 -22.15 -6.43 24.07
CA THR A 175 -23.18 -5.48 23.60
C THR A 175 -22.56 -4.15 23.17
N LEU A 176 -21.55 -3.68 23.89
CA LEU A 176 -20.76 -2.50 23.57
C LEU A 176 -19.98 -2.67 22.27
N VAL A 177 -19.25 -3.77 22.10
CA VAL A 177 -18.49 -4.05 20.87
C VAL A 177 -19.42 -4.17 19.66
N PHE A 178 -20.56 -4.85 19.81
CA PHE A 178 -21.57 -4.92 18.75
C PHE A 178 -22.01 -3.51 18.31
N GLU A 179 -22.30 -2.62 19.26
CA GLU A 179 -22.68 -1.24 18.95
C GLU A 179 -21.55 -0.45 18.30
N CYS A 180 -20.30 -0.67 18.71
CA CYS A 180 -19.13 -0.10 18.07
C CYS A 180 -18.95 -0.56 16.61
N ILE A 181 -19.29 -1.81 16.30
CA ILE A 181 -19.20 -2.37 14.94
C ILE A 181 -20.33 -1.88 14.05
N THR A 182 -21.55 -1.77 14.58
CA THR A 182 -22.78 -1.60 13.78
C THR A 182 -23.43 -0.22 13.91
N GLY A 183 -23.09 0.55 14.94
CA GLY A 183 -23.69 1.84 15.28
C GLY A 183 -25.00 1.74 16.08
N PHE A 184 -25.46 0.53 16.42
CA PHE A 184 -26.67 0.31 17.22
C PHE A 184 -26.54 -0.92 18.14
N ARG A 185 -27.34 -0.98 19.20
CA ARG A 185 -27.28 -2.07 20.19
C ARG A 185 -27.91 -3.36 19.65
N PRO A 186 -27.42 -4.55 20.07
CA PRO A 186 -27.80 -5.82 19.45
C PRO A 186 -29.25 -6.25 19.66
N PHE A 187 -29.89 -5.89 20.78
CA PHE A 187 -31.17 -6.46 21.16
C PHE A 187 -32.24 -5.38 21.36
N LEU A 188 -33.12 -5.21 20.37
CA LEU A 188 -34.34 -4.39 20.41
C LEU A 188 -34.22 -3.09 21.25
N PRO A 189 -33.32 -2.15 20.87
CA PRO A 189 -32.90 -1.02 21.71
C PRO A 189 -33.99 0.00 22.07
N THR A 190 -35.13 -0.04 21.39
CA THR A 190 -36.27 0.87 21.58
C THR A 190 -37.36 0.26 22.47
N TRP A 191 -37.28 -1.04 22.76
CA TRP A 191 -38.31 -1.76 23.50
C TRP A 191 -38.20 -1.51 25.01
N GLN A 192 -39.35 -1.56 25.67
CA GLN A 192 -39.45 -1.49 27.13
C GLN A 192 -38.92 -2.80 27.78
N PRO A 193 -38.40 -2.76 29.01
CA PRO A 193 -37.72 -3.90 29.65
C PRO A 193 -38.49 -5.23 29.62
N VAL A 194 -39.79 -5.20 29.93
CA VAL A 194 -40.60 -6.43 30.07
C VAL A 194 -40.85 -7.10 28.71
N PRO A 195 -41.40 -6.41 27.68
CA PRO A 195 -41.48 -6.97 26.32
C PRO A 195 -40.13 -7.39 25.76
N TRP A 196 -39.08 -6.60 26.01
CA TRP A 196 -37.72 -6.89 25.59
C TRP A 196 -37.23 -8.22 26.16
N HIS A 197 -37.36 -8.42 27.47
CA HIS A 197 -36.92 -9.63 28.16
C HIS A 197 -37.66 -10.87 27.65
N ASN A 198 -39.00 -10.79 27.54
CA ASN A 198 -39.83 -11.90 27.07
C ASN A 198 -39.48 -12.33 25.63
N LYS A 199 -39.16 -11.35 24.77
CA LYS A 199 -38.80 -11.63 23.38
C LYS A 199 -37.37 -12.16 23.27
N LEU A 200 -36.42 -11.54 23.98
CA LEU A 200 -35.02 -11.93 23.93
C LEU A 200 -34.77 -13.30 24.55
N LYS A 201 -35.58 -13.75 25.50
CA LYS A 201 -35.50 -15.11 26.06
C LYS A 201 -35.71 -16.22 25.00
N GLN A 202 -36.25 -15.90 23.83
CA GLN A 202 -36.45 -16.83 22.71
C GLN A 202 -35.21 -16.97 21.81
N LYS A 203 -34.15 -16.18 22.05
CA LYS A 203 -32.90 -16.20 21.30
C LYS A 203 -32.22 -17.57 21.37
N HIS A 204 -31.66 -18.02 20.24
CA HIS A 204 -30.73 -19.14 20.19
C HIS A 204 -29.36 -18.73 20.74
N GLU A 205 -28.56 -19.66 21.28
CA GLU A 205 -27.26 -19.34 21.89
C GLU A 205 -26.33 -18.53 20.97
N ASP A 206 -26.38 -18.81 19.66
CA ASP A 206 -25.57 -18.15 18.64
C ASP A 206 -26.14 -16.84 18.08
N ASP A 207 -27.36 -16.40 18.42
CA ASP A 207 -27.86 -15.13 17.85
C ASP A 207 -27.16 -13.94 18.50
N ILE A 208 -26.54 -13.09 17.71
CA ILE A 208 -25.85 -11.89 18.22
C ILE A 208 -26.69 -10.62 18.06
N VAL A 209 -27.78 -10.67 17.30
CA VAL A 209 -28.68 -9.54 17.08
C VAL A 209 -30.14 -10.00 17.03
N VAL A 210 -31.01 -9.18 17.63
CA VAL A 210 -32.46 -9.24 17.52
C VAL A 210 -32.96 -7.84 17.19
N TYR A 211 -33.50 -7.66 15.99
CA TYR A 211 -33.91 -6.35 15.49
C TYR A 211 -35.30 -6.38 14.85
N GLU A 212 -35.91 -5.20 14.79
CA GLU A 212 -37.19 -4.96 14.12
C GLU A 212 -36.91 -4.31 12.75
N ASP A 213 -37.48 -4.88 11.68
CA ASP A 213 -37.34 -4.36 10.31
C ASP A 213 -38.35 -3.22 10.01
N LEU A 214 -38.39 -2.75 8.77
CA LEU A 214 -39.33 -1.70 8.34
C LEU A 214 -40.79 -2.19 8.18
N THR A 215 -41.01 -3.51 8.23
CA THR A 215 -42.34 -4.14 8.25
C THR A 215 -42.86 -4.35 9.68
N ASN A 216 -42.03 -4.06 10.68
CA ASN A 216 -42.24 -4.32 12.12
C ASN A 216 -42.17 -5.80 12.49
N GLU A 217 -41.50 -6.61 11.66
CA GLU A 217 -41.19 -8.00 11.99
C GLU A 217 -39.89 -8.10 12.79
N VAL A 218 -39.87 -9.00 13.78
CA VAL A 218 -38.71 -9.22 14.65
C VAL A 218 -37.88 -10.39 14.13
N HIS A 219 -36.63 -10.10 13.80
CA HIS A 219 -35.67 -11.06 13.25
C HIS A 219 -34.58 -11.39 14.26
N PHE A 220 -34.19 -12.67 14.30
CA PHE A 220 -33.06 -13.19 15.06
C PHE A 220 -31.96 -13.55 14.07
N SER A 221 -30.72 -13.15 14.35
CA SER A 221 -29.60 -13.48 13.48
C SER A 221 -28.33 -13.74 14.27
N LYS A 222 -27.61 -14.78 13.84
CA LYS A 222 -26.25 -15.10 14.26
C LYS A 222 -25.17 -14.29 13.54
N HIS A 223 -25.58 -13.51 12.53
CA HIS A 223 -24.69 -12.78 11.64
C HIS A 223 -24.63 -11.28 11.93
N LEU A 224 -23.44 -10.69 11.74
CA LEU A 224 -23.28 -9.24 11.87
C LEU A 224 -24.10 -8.50 10.79
N PRO A 225 -24.93 -7.52 11.17
CA PRO A 225 -25.76 -6.79 10.22
C PRO A 225 -24.92 -5.83 9.37
N GLN A 226 -25.32 -5.67 8.10
CA GLN A 226 -24.74 -4.69 7.18
C GLN A 226 -25.53 -3.37 7.20
N PRO A 227 -24.88 -2.21 6.97
CA PRO A 227 -23.46 -2.05 6.68
C PRO A 227 -22.59 -1.93 7.94
N HIS A 228 -21.33 -2.37 7.86
CA HIS A 228 -20.28 -2.13 8.86
C HIS A 228 -18.91 -1.93 8.20
N ASN A 229 -17.90 -1.46 8.93
CA ASN A 229 -16.58 -1.12 8.36
C ASN A 229 -15.49 -2.19 8.55
N LEU A 230 -15.83 -3.40 9.01
CA LEU A 230 -14.89 -4.51 9.14
C LEU A 230 -14.67 -5.25 7.82
N ASN A 231 -13.44 -5.69 7.57
CA ASN A 231 -13.13 -6.64 6.51
C ASN A 231 -13.77 -8.02 6.77
N ARG A 232 -13.92 -8.82 5.70
CA ARG A 232 -14.62 -10.11 5.74
C ARG A 232 -14.04 -11.08 6.76
N LEU A 233 -12.72 -11.12 6.90
CA LEU A 233 -12.04 -12.04 7.82
C LEU A 233 -12.31 -11.64 9.28
N LEU A 234 -12.11 -10.36 9.62
CA LEU A 234 -12.39 -9.85 10.96
C LEU A 234 -13.87 -9.93 11.31
N SER A 235 -14.76 -9.65 10.36
CA SER A 235 -16.21 -9.78 10.55
C SER A 235 -16.58 -11.20 10.97
N GLY A 236 -16.12 -12.24 10.24
CA GLY A 236 -16.41 -13.63 10.61
C GLY A 236 -15.79 -14.06 11.95
N ARG A 237 -14.57 -13.59 12.28
CA ARG A 237 -13.91 -13.88 13.55
C ARG A 237 -14.61 -13.21 14.74
N LEU A 238 -14.95 -11.92 14.60
CA LEU A 238 -15.62 -11.15 15.64
C LEU A 238 -17.08 -11.58 15.81
N GLU A 239 -17.75 -12.04 14.75
CA GLU A 239 -19.07 -12.67 14.85
C GLU A 239 -19.04 -13.89 15.78
N ARG A 240 -18.11 -14.83 15.56
CA ARG A 240 -17.93 -15.99 16.44
C ARG A 240 -17.57 -15.60 17.86
N TRP A 241 -16.72 -14.58 18.02
CA TRP A 241 -16.39 -14.06 19.35
C TRP A 241 -17.61 -13.43 20.05
N LEU A 242 -18.42 -12.64 19.34
CA LEU A 242 -19.65 -12.06 19.86
C LEU A 242 -20.66 -13.12 20.29
N GLN A 243 -20.75 -14.25 19.58
CA GLN A 243 -21.59 -15.39 19.98
C GLN A 243 -21.23 -15.88 21.38
N LEU A 244 -19.93 -15.95 21.72
CA LEU A 244 -19.47 -16.34 23.07
C LEU A 244 -19.85 -15.29 24.13
N MET A 245 -19.72 -14.00 23.79
CA MET A 245 -19.95 -12.89 24.72
C MET A 245 -21.43 -12.62 24.98
N LEU A 246 -22.28 -12.89 23.98
CA LEU A 246 -23.71 -12.59 23.98
C LEU A 246 -24.59 -13.81 24.22
N ARG A 247 -24.04 -14.90 24.77
CA ARG A 247 -24.86 -16.04 25.23
C ARG A 247 -25.79 -15.64 26.36
N TRP A 248 -27.01 -16.17 26.32
CA TRP A 248 -28.01 -15.89 27.34
C TRP A 248 -27.60 -16.54 28.67
N SER A 249 -27.22 -17.82 28.64
CA SER A 249 -26.79 -18.55 29.84
C SER A 249 -25.53 -17.93 30.45
N PRO A 250 -25.56 -17.50 31.73
CA PRO A 250 -24.37 -16.97 32.39
C PRO A 250 -23.30 -18.04 32.62
N GLN A 251 -23.65 -19.33 32.66
CA GLN A 251 -22.69 -20.42 32.85
C GLN A 251 -21.89 -20.72 31.58
N GLU A 252 -22.51 -20.58 30.41
CA GLU A 252 -21.91 -20.86 29.10
C GLU A 252 -21.27 -19.62 28.46
N ARG A 253 -21.61 -18.43 28.94
CA ARG A 253 -21.08 -17.16 28.42
C ARG A 253 -19.56 -17.09 28.61
N GLY A 254 -18.86 -16.77 27.53
CA GLY A 254 -17.40 -16.66 27.49
C GLY A 254 -16.64 -17.99 27.38
N LYS A 255 -17.33 -19.14 27.29
CA LYS A 255 -16.72 -20.47 27.15
C LYS A 255 -16.85 -21.00 25.72
N ASP A 256 -15.74 -21.40 25.10
CA ASP A 256 -15.79 -22.14 23.84
C ASP A 256 -15.90 -23.65 24.09
N SER A 257 -17.07 -24.22 23.79
CA SER A 257 -17.37 -25.64 23.97
C SER A 257 -16.55 -26.56 23.04
N GLN A 258 -15.96 -26.03 21.97
CA GLN A 258 -15.12 -26.82 21.04
C GLN A 258 -13.64 -26.87 21.42
N SER A 259 -13.14 -25.91 22.21
CA SER A 259 -11.70 -25.77 22.50
C SER A 259 -11.29 -26.18 23.92
N GLY A 260 -12.16 -26.84 24.69
CA GLY A 260 -11.86 -27.53 25.97
C GLY A 260 -11.43 -26.65 27.16
N SER A 261 -10.92 -25.44 26.93
CA SER A 261 -10.41 -24.53 27.96
C SER A 261 -10.14 -23.10 27.47
N SER A 262 -10.41 -22.78 26.20
CA SER A 262 -10.12 -21.44 25.65
C SER A 262 -11.12 -20.41 26.17
N SER A 263 -10.64 -19.38 26.86
CA SER A 263 -11.50 -18.26 27.31
C SER A 263 -11.83 -17.33 26.14
N CYS A 264 -12.93 -16.59 26.25
CA CYS A 264 -13.29 -15.55 25.26
C CYS A 264 -12.19 -14.49 25.08
N PHE A 265 -11.38 -14.21 26.10
CA PHE A 265 -10.26 -13.27 25.99
C PHE A 265 -9.06 -13.86 25.25
N GLN A 266 -8.79 -15.16 25.39
CA GLN A 266 -7.76 -15.83 24.58
C GLN A 266 -8.14 -15.87 23.10
N GLU A 267 -9.41 -16.09 22.78
CA GLU A 267 -9.86 -16.02 21.38
C GLU A 267 -9.74 -14.59 20.83
N LEU A 268 -10.05 -13.58 21.65
CA LEU A 268 -9.85 -12.19 21.26
C LEU A 268 -8.37 -11.85 21.03
N GLU A 269 -7.47 -12.32 21.88
CA GLU A 269 -6.03 -12.13 21.75
C GLU A 269 -5.53 -12.71 20.42
N ARG A 270 -5.93 -13.93 20.06
CA ARG A 270 -5.63 -14.52 18.74
C ARG A 270 -6.10 -13.65 17.58
N ILE A 271 -7.28 -13.03 17.69
CA ILE A 271 -7.80 -12.12 16.66
C ILE A 271 -6.94 -10.84 16.58
N LEU A 272 -6.55 -10.28 17.72
CA LEU A 272 -5.77 -9.04 17.82
C LEU A 272 -4.29 -9.20 17.40
N GLU A 273 -3.77 -10.43 17.43
CA GLU A 273 -2.41 -10.78 16.98
C GLU A 273 -2.29 -11.00 15.48
N LEU A 274 -3.42 -11.15 14.77
CA LEU A 274 -3.43 -11.35 13.33
C LEU A 274 -2.71 -10.23 12.60
N LYS A 275 -1.81 -10.62 11.68
CA LYS A 275 -1.18 -9.72 10.73
C LYS A 275 -1.93 -9.84 9.41
N LEU A 276 -2.50 -8.72 8.95
CA LEU A 276 -3.38 -8.70 7.79
C LEU A 276 -2.72 -7.95 6.64
N VAL A 277 -2.81 -8.51 5.44
CA VAL A 277 -2.47 -7.85 4.18
C VAL A 277 -3.73 -7.70 3.36
N HIS A 278 -4.01 -6.48 2.91
CA HIS A 278 -5.13 -6.18 2.05
C HIS A 278 -4.66 -6.05 0.60
N VAL A 279 -5.23 -6.88 -0.28
CA VAL A 279 -4.91 -6.92 -1.70
C VAL A 279 -6.14 -6.48 -2.48
N LEU A 280 -6.06 -5.34 -3.15
CA LEU A 280 -7.08 -4.89 -4.10
C LEU A 280 -6.82 -5.56 -5.46
N ASN A 281 -7.74 -6.43 -5.87
CA ASN A 281 -7.72 -7.00 -7.21
C ASN A 281 -8.20 -5.95 -8.21
N MET A 282 -7.27 -5.47 -9.05
CA MET A 282 -7.58 -4.43 -10.03
C MET A 282 -8.42 -4.96 -11.20
N THR A 283 -8.66 -6.26 -11.32
CA THR A 283 -9.56 -6.85 -12.33
C THR A 283 -11.01 -6.88 -11.85
N SER A 284 -11.25 -7.26 -10.59
CA SER A 284 -12.61 -7.35 -10.02
C SER A 284 -13.02 -6.13 -9.20
N ALA A 285 -12.10 -5.21 -8.87
CA ALA A 285 -12.28 -4.13 -7.91
C ALA A 285 -12.66 -4.59 -6.48
N GLU A 286 -12.31 -5.83 -6.12
CA GLU A 286 -12.57 -6.40 -4.79
C GLU A 286 -11.30 -6.43 -3.92
N ILE A 287 -11.48 -6.22 -2.61
CA ILE A 287 -10.39 -6.30 -1.64
C ILE A 287 -10.41 -7.68 -0.97
N CYS A 288 -9.37 -8.47 -1.22
CA CYS A 288 -9.11 -9.72 -0.53
C CYS A 288 -8.19 -9.45 0.68
N THR A 289 -8.49 -10.04 1.84
CA THR A 289 -7.70 -9.86 3.06
C THR A 289 -7.10 -11.19 3.48
N TYR A 290 -5.78 -11.22 3.64
CA TYR A 290 -5.02 -12.43 3.95
C TYR A 290 -4.32 -12.30 5.29
N THR A 291 -4.38 -13.34 6.11
CA THR A 291 -3.55 -13.47 7.31
C THR A 291 -2.14 -13.90 6.91
N VAL A 292 -1.12 -13.28 7.46
CA VAL A 292 0.29 -13.57 7.14
C VAL A 292 1.08 -13.86 8.40
N GLN A 293 2.13 -14.68 8.29
CA GLN A 293 3.00 -15.05 9.41
C GLN A 293 4.39 -14.38 9.30
N PRO A 294 5.09 -14.16 10.43
CA PRO A 294 6.47 -13.70 10.40
C PRO A 294 7.36 -14.66 9.62
N GLY A 295 8.04 -14.15 8.59
CA GLY A 295 8.92 -14.94 7.72
C GLY A 295 8.25 -15.52 6.47
N GLU A 296 6.94 -15.29 6.28
CA GLU A 296 6.24 -15.68 5.06
C GLU A 296 6.72 -14.85 3.85
N THR A 297 6.94 -15.52 2.72
CA THR A 297 7.40 -14.91 1.47
C THR A 297 6.24 -14.49 0.56
N VAL A 298 6.50 -13.52 -0.32
CA VAL A 298 5.49 -13.04 -1.28
C VAL A 298 5.01 -14.18 -2.17
N ALA A 299 5.86 -15.15 -2.52
CA ALA A 299 5.48 -16.34 -3.26
C ALA A 299 4.35 -17.16 -2.58
N SER A 300 4.44 -17.38 -1.26
CA SER A 300 3.39 -18.07 -0.48
C SER A 300 2.06 -17.31 -0.50
N LEU A 301 2.11 -15.98 -0.40
CA LEU A 301 0.92 -15.14 -0.53
C LEU A 301 0.33 -15.23 -1.96
N GLN A 302 1.17 -15.22 -3.00
CA GLN A 302 0.73 -15.33 -4.39
C GLN A 302 0.00 -16.65 -4.68
N GLU A 303 0.41 -17.76 -4.06
CA GLU A 303 -0.32 -19.04 -4.17
C GLU A 303 -1.74 -18.96 -3.61
N ARG A 304 -1.92 -18.28 -2.47
CA ARG A 304 -3.26 -18.07 -1.88
C ARG A 304 -4.09 -17.10 -2.70
N ILE A 305 -3.47 -16.03 -3.20
CA ILE A 305 -4.12 -15.11 -4.14
C ILE A 305 -4.58 -15.85 -5.40
N ALA A 306 -3.79 -16.81 -5.91
CA ALA A 306 -4.14 -17.59 -7.09
C ALA A 306 -5.40 -18.45 -6.86
N GLN A 307 -5.60 -18.96 -5.64
CA GLN A 307 -6.79 -19.74 -5.29
C GLN A 307 -8.05 -18.87 -5.29
N ASP A 308 -7.96 -17.65 -4.75
CA ASP A 308 -9.11 -16.74 -4.60
C ASP A 308 -9.44 -15.97 -5.89
N THR A 309 -8.43 -15.62 -6.69
CA THR A 309 -8.59 -14.77 -7.88
C THR A 309 -8.54 -15.52 -9.21
N HIS A 310 -8.12 -16.79 -9.19
CA HIS A 310 -7.83 -17.60 -10.38
C HIS A 310 -6.73 -17.04 -11.30
N ILE A 311 -5.95 -16.06 -10.84
CA ILE A 311 -4.78 -15.54 -11.57
C ILE A 311 -3.54 -16.37 -11.16
N PRO A 312 -2.87 -17.08 -12.09
CA PRO A 312 -1.68 -17.87 -11.76
C PRO A 312 -0.56 -16.99 -11.19
N SER A 313 0.22 -17.51 -10.23
CA SER A 313 1.31 -16.76 -9.55
C SER A 313 2.30 -16.10 -10.52
N ALA A 314 2.62 -16.77 -11.64
CA ALA A 314 3.49 -16.22 -12.70
C ALA A 314 2.93 -14.96 -13.39
N ASN A 315 1.61 -14.82 -13.43
CA ASN A 315 0.91 -13.69 -14.05
C ASN A 315 0.55 -12.61 -13.03
N GLN A 316 0.74 -12.83 -11.73
CA GLN A 316 0.44 -11.84 -10.71
C GLN A 316 1.54 -10.78 -10.64
N GLU A 317 1.14 -9.52 -10.79
CA GLU A 317 1.98 -8.37 -10.48
C GLU A 317 1.39 -7.63 -9.29
N LEU A 318 2.09 -7.71 -8.15
CA LEU A 318 1.70 -7.04 -6.93
C LEU A 318 2.47 -5.73 -6.81
N LEU A 319 1.77 -4.59 -6.81
CA LEU A 319 2.35 -3.26 -6.68
C LEU A 319 2.01 -2.63 -5.33
N LEU A 320 2.98 -1.95 -4.73
CA LEU A 320 2.78 -1.02 -3.62
C LEU A 320 2.27 0.34 -4.14
N GLU A 321 1.77 1.19 -3.25
CA GLU A 321 1.29 2.55 -3.57
C GLU A 321 2.31 3.42 -4.32
N ALA A 322 3.61 3.21 -4.08
CA ALA A 322 4.71 3.88 -4.78
C ALA A 322 5.00 3.30 -6.19
N GLY A 323 4.17 2.37 -6.68
CA GLY A 323 4.37 1.64 -7.92
C GLY A 323 5.58 0.72 -7.91
N LEU A 324 6.03 0.27 -6.73
CA LEU A 324 7.11 -0.72 -6.59
C LEU A 324 6.51 -2.11 -6.66
N ALA A 325 7.09 -2.98 -7.49
CA ALA A 325 6.71 -4.38 -7.55
C ALA A 325 7.25 -5.15 -6.35
N LEU A 326 6.43 -6.05 -5.81
CA LEU A 326 6.85 -6.97 -4.77
C LEU A 326 7.51 -8.20 -5.39
N GLU A 327 8.78 -8.41 -5.06
CA GLU A 327 9.53 -9.57 -5.51
C GLU A 327 9.15 -10.84 -4.73
N PRO A 328 9.05 -12.02 -5.36
CA PRO A 328 8.59 -13.25 -4.72
C PRO A 328 9.38 -13.68 -3.47
N GLN A 329 10.68 -13.38 -3.43
CA GLN A 329 11.60 -13.68 -2.33
C GLN A 329 11.47 -12.72 -1.13
N ASN A 330 10.80 -11.58 -1.29
CA ASN A 330 10.70 -10.60 -0.22
C ASN A 330 9.74 -11.09 0.88
N ASN A 331 9.93 -10.56 2.08
CA ASN A 331 9.06 -10.84 3.21
C ASN A 331 7.73 -10.08 3.06
N VAL A 332 6.61 -10.77 3.26
CA VAL A 332 5.25 -10.19 3.15
C VAL A 332 4.93 -9.23 4.29
N MET A 333 5.61 -9.34 5.42
CA MET A 333 5.37 -8.50 6.61
C MET A 333 5.54 -7.01 6.34
N GLN A 334 6.29 -6.60 5.31
CA GLN A 334 6.38 -5.20 4.89
C GLN A 334 5.04 -4.61 4.41
N CYS A 335 4.09 -5.47 4.02
CA CYS A 335 2.76 -5.10 3.55
C CYS A 335 1.69 -5.26 4.66
N ALA A 336 2.05 -5.83 5.81
CA ALA A 336 1.10 -6.11 6.88
C ALA A 336 0.72 -4.82 7.61
N VAL A 337 -0.58 -4.66 7.87
CA VAL A 337 -1.09 -3.51 8.63
C VAL A 337 -0.74 -3.67 10.10
N ASP A 338 -0.11 -2.64 10.67
CA ASP A 338 0.12 -2.55 12.09
C ASP A 338 -0.88 -1.59 12.76
N TYR A 339 -2.02 -2.14 13.18
CA TYR A 339 -3.04 -1.39 13.90
C TYR A 339 -2.59 -0.87 15.28
N THR A 340 -1.39 -1.23 15.76
CA THR A 340 -0.84 -0.70 17.02
C THR A 340 -0.19 0.67 16.85
N SER A 341 0.35 0.95 15.66
CA SER A 341 1.12 2.16 15.34
C SER A 341 0.35 3.17 14.50
N VAL A 342 -0.76 2.76 13.87
CA VAL A 342 -1.63 3.63 13.08
C VAL A 342 -2.73 4.24 13.95
N ASP A 343 -2.99 5.53 13.82
CA ASP A 343 -4.18 6.16 14.41
C ASP A 343 -5.43 5.50 13.81
N GLY A 344 -6.16 4.71 14.61
CA GLY A 344 -7.32 3.93 14.15
C GLY A 344 -8.45 4.74 13.51
N ARG A 345 -8.40 6.07 13.62
CA ARG A 345 -9.28 7.01 12.91
C ARG A 345 -8.95 7.17 11.43
N ARG A 346 -7.75 6.81 10.99
CA ARG A 346 -7.29 6.96 9.60
C ARG A 346 -8.04 6.04 8.63
N ALA A 347 -8.21 6.51 7.38
CA ALA A 347 -8.83 5.75 6.29
C ALA A 347 -7.79 5.08 5.40
N ASP A 348 -6.58 5.62 5.38
CA ASP A 348 -5.42 5.16 4.64
C ASP A 348 -4.80 3.95 5.34
N VAL A 349 -5.35 2.78 5.03
CA VAL A 349 -4.74 1.50 5.37
C VAL A 349 -3.83 1.09 4.21
N PRO A 350 -2.60 0.60 4.46
CA PRO A 350 -1.72 0.11 3.41
C PRO A 350 -2.41 -0.93 2.52
N LEU A 351 -2.37 -0.69 1.21
CA LEU A 351 -2.94 -1.56 0.19
C LEU A 351 -1.87 -2.07 -0.77
N VAL A 352 -2.01 -3.35 -1.14
CA VAL A 352 -1.28 -3.95 -2.26
C VAL A 352 -2.23 -4.06 -3.45
N PHE A 353 -1.79 -3.66 -4.62
CA PHE A 353 -2.59 -3.68 -5.85
C PHE A 353 -2.18 -4.87 -6.71
N LEU A 354 -3.13 -5.77 -6.99
CA LEU A 354 -2.92 -6.92 -7.85
C LEU A 354 -3.33 -6.60 -9.29
N PHE A 355 -2.39 -6.80 -10.20
CA PHE A 355 -2.59 -6.74 -11.65
C PHE A 355 -2.34 -8.11 -12.28
N ASP A 356 -3.12 -8.44 -13.30
CA ASP A 356 -2.90 -9.61 -14.16
C ASP A 356 -2.02 -9.21 -15.35
N ARG A 357 -0.84 -9.82 -15.47
CA ARG A 357 0.10 -9.61 -16.57
C ARG A 357 -0.40 -10.18 -17.90
N SER A 358 -1.30 -11.16 -17.87
CA SER A 358 -1.88 -11.76 -19.07
C SER A 358 -3.03 -10.93 -19.66
N CYS A 359 -3.57 -9.99 -18.87
CA CYS A 359 -4.70 -9.17 -19.27
C CYS A 359 -4.26 -7.84 -19.90
N CYS A 360 -4.56 -7.65 -21.18
CA CYS A 360 -4.32 -6.38 -21.89
C CYS A 360 -5.55 -5.47 -21.92
N ASN A 361 -6.74 -6.01 -21.62
CA ASN A 361 -7.99 -5.28 -21.63
C ASN A 361 -8.80 -5.59 -20.38
N TYR A 362 -8.81 -4.64 -19.46
CA TYR A 362 -9.64 -4.70 -18.27
C TYR A 362 -11.06 -4.29 -18.62
N GLU A 363 -12.00 -5.16 -18.31
CA GLU A 363 -13.43 -4.85 -18.39
C GLU A 363 -14.01 -4.70 -16.99
N PRO A 364 -14.95 -3.76 -16.80
CA PRO A 364 -15.66 -3.62 -15.54
C PRO A 364 -16.48 -4.88 -15.25
N GLN A 365 -16.04 -5.67 -14.28
CA GLN A 365 -16.87 -6.71 -13.69
C GLN A 365 -17.89 -6.05 -12.76
N PHE A 366 -19.09 -5.79 -13.27
CA PHE A 366 -20.16 -5.18 -12.47
C PHE A 366 -20.76 -6.22 -11.52
N SER A 367 -20.19 -6.34 -10.32
CA SER A 367 -20.90 -6.91 -9.19
C SER A 367 -21.79 -5.82 -8.58
N PRO A 368 -23.13 -5.88 -8.71
CA PRO A 368 -24.00 -4.88 -8.11
C PRO A 368 -23.78 -4.88 -6.60
N ARG A 369 -23.45 -3.70 -6.04
CA ARG A 369 -23.25 -3.55 -4.60
C ARG A 369 -24.55 -3.94 -3.89
N ILE A 370 -24.45 -4.87 -2.95
CA ILE A 370 -25.59 -5.29 -2.14
C ILE A 370 -25.97 -4.12 -1.23
N LEU A 371 -27.11 -3.49 -1.52
CA LEU A 371 -27.62 -2.39 -0.73
C LEU A 371 -28.17 -2.91 0.61
N PRO A 372 -28.02 -2.14 1.71
CA PRO A 372 -28.63 -2.49 2.98
C PRO A 372 -30.14 -2.70 2.84
N GLU A 373 -30.70 -3.59 3.67
CA GLU A 373 -32.11 -3.98 3.65
C GLU A 373 -33.06 -2.77 3.63
N ASN A 374 -32.83 -1.79 4.52
CA ASN A 374 -33.66 -0.58 4.59
C ASN A 374 -33.60 0.25 3.31
N ILE A 375 -32.44 0.33 2.65
CA ILE A 375 -32.28 1.08 1.40
C ILE A 375 -33.05 0.38 0.28
N ARG A 376 -32.95 -0.96 0.17
CA ARG A 376 -33.71 -1.75 -0.80
C ARG A 376 -35.21 -1.58 -0.61
N TYR A 377 -35.67 -1.65 0.64
CA TYR A 377 -37.07 -1.49 0.99
C TYR A 377 -37.63 -0.10 0.62
N VAL A 378 -36.89 0.96 0.93
CA VAL A 378 -37.32 2.33 0.61
C VAL A 378 -37.15 2.64 -0.88
N GLN A 379 -36.24 1.96 -1.59
CA GLN A 379 -36.14 2.06 -3.03
C GLN A 379 -37.39 1.52 -3.75
N THR A 380 -38.00 0.45 -3.23
CA THR A 380 -39.27 -0.09 -3.77
C THR A 380 -40.47 0.78 -3.38
N GLU A 381 -40.46 1.39 -2.21
CA GLU A 381 -41.56 2.23 -1.70
C GLU A 381 -41.08 3.62 -1.23
N PRO A 382 -40.60 4.50 -2.12
CA PRO A 382 -39.93 5.75 -1.73
C PRO A 382 -40.86 6.79 -1.09
N LYS A 383 -42.18 6.67 -1.33
CA LYS A 383 -43.24 7.52 -0.76
C LYS A 383 -43.73 7.07 0.62
N ARG A 384 -43.28 5.91 1.11
CA ARG A 384 -43.74 5.41 2.41
C ARG A 384 -43.23 6.33 3.53
N MET A 385 -44.16 6.73 4.40
CA MET A 385 -43.84 7.54 5.57
C MET A 385 -43.25 6.66 6.66
N LEU A 386 -42.03 6.98 7.11
CA LEU A 386 -41.34 6.26 8.17
C LEU A 386 -41.32 7.08 9.46
N ALA A 387 -41.36 6.38 10.60
CA ALA A 387 -41.12 6.99 11.89
C ALA A 387 -39.68 7.52 12.00
N TYR A 388 -39.47 8.49 12.88
CA TYR A 388 -38.18 9.17 13.04
C TYR A 388 -36.99 8.21 13.22
N SER A 389 -37.14 7.15 14.01
CA SER A 389 -36.04 6.22 14.30
C SER A 389 -35.63 5.38 13.07
N PRO A 390 -36.56 4.66 12.38
CA PRO A 390 -36.29 4.05 11.09
C PRO A 390 -35.77 5.03 10.03
N GLN A 391 -36.35 6.23 9.93
CA GLN A 391 -35.91 7.27 9.00
C GLN A 391 -34.45 7.66 9.25
N ARG A 392 -34.07 7.90 10.52
CA ARG A 392 -32.69 8.21 10.92
C ARG A 392 -31.73 7.08 10.52
N ARG A 393 -32.11 5.82 10.73
CA ARG A 393 -31.29 4.65 10.36
C ARG A 393 -31.10 4.58 8.85
N THR A 394 -32.17 4.70 8.07
CA THR A 394 -32.13 4.70 6.60
C THR A 394 -31.26 5.83 6.05
N CYS A 395 -31.42 7.06 6.55
CA CYS A 395 -30.60 8.20 6.12
C CYS A 395 -29.11 8.00 6.43
N GLY A 396 -28.79 7.46 7.62
CA GLY A 396 -27.40 7.15 8.00
C GLY A 396 -26.78 6.09 7.09
N GLN A 397 -27.51 5.00 6.82
CA GLN A 397 -27.07 3.93 5.91
C GLN A 397 -26.89 4.40 4.47
N ALA A 398 -27.74 5.32 4.00
CA ALA A 398 -27.63 5.91 2.68
C ALA A 398 -26.37 6.77 2.53
N TRP A 399 -26.13 7.66 3.49
CA TRP A 399 -24.89 8.45 3.52
C TRP A 399 -23.66 7.55 3.62
N HIS A 400 -23.68 6.54 4.49
CA HIS A 400 -22.60 5.55 4.58
C HIS A 400 -22.34 4.83 3.25
N THR A 401 -23.41 4.45 2.54
CA THR A 401 -23.30 3.82 1.21
C THR A 401 -22.61 4.74 0.21
N ILE A 402 -22.99 6.02 0.15
CA ILE A 402 -22.37 7.00 -0.74
C ILE A 402 -20.90 7.25 -0.36
N ARG A 403 -20.61 7.36 0.95
CA ARG A 403 -19.25 7.50 1.46
C ARG A 403 -18.38 6.28 1.08
N ALA A 404 -18.92 5.07 1.21
CA ALA A 404 -18.21 3.86 0.84
C ALA A 404 -17.89 3.81 -0.67
N LEU A 405 -18.81 4.25 -1.54
CA LEU A 405 -18.54 4.39 -2.98
C LEU A 405 -17.42 5.41 -3.27
N LYS A 406 -17.40 6.54 -2.54
CA LYS A 406 -16.31 7.53 -2.63
C LYS A 406 -14.98 6.92 -2.21
N GLU A 407 -14.94 6.21 -1.08
CA GLU A 407 -13.72 5.58 -0.55
C GLU A 407 -13.21 4.46 -1.49
N ASP A 408 -14.09 3.64 -2.06
CA ASP A 408 -13.69 2.61 -3.03
C ASP A 408 -13.15 3.22 -4.32
N TRP A 409 -13.76 4.31 -4.80
CA TRP A 409 -13.24 5.06 -5.94
C TRP A 409 -11.83 5.59 -5.68
N GLN A 410 -11.57 6.13 -4.48
CA GLN A 410 -10.25 6.61 -4.09
C GLN A 410 -9.20 5.49 -4.09
N LYS A 411 -9.54 4.28 -3.62
CA LYS A 411 -8.63 3.12 -3.65
C LYS A 411 -8.31 2.68 -5.09
N LEU A 412 -9.30 2.70 -5.99
CA LEU A 412 -9.07 2.42 -7.42
C LEU A 412 -8.15 3.46 -8.06
N GLN A 413 -8.34 4.75 -7.75
CA GLN A 413 -7.44 5.82 -8.20
C GLN A 413 -6.01 5.62 -7.69
N GLN A 414 -5.82 5.17 -6.45
CA GLN A 414 -4.51 4.83 -5.90
C GLN A 414 -3.87 3.67 -6.68
N GLY A 415 -4.64 2.62 -7.01
CA GLY A 415 -4.15 1.51 -7.83
C GLY A 415 -3.70 1.95 -9.23
N GLN A 416 -4.49 2.79 -9.90
CA GLN A 416 -4.08 3.35 -11.20
C GLN A 416 -2.84 4.24 -11.08
N LYS A 417 -2.73 5.04 -10.02
CA LYS A 417 -1.51 5.82 -9.74
C LYS A 417 -0.30 4.90 -9.56
N ALA A 418 -0.43 3.81 -8.81
CA ALA A 418 0.63 2.82 -8.64
C ALA A 418 1.05 2.20 -9.99
N ALA A 419 0.10 1.84 -10.85
CA ALA A 419 0.37 1.33 -12.19
C ALA A 419 1.11 2.36 -13.07
N ILE A 420 0.69 3.63 -13.06
CA ILE A 420 1.36 4.70 -13.79
C ILE A 420 2.78 4.91 -13.24
N MET A 421 2.97 4.93 -11.92
CA MET A 421 4.30 5.06 -11.32
C MET A 421 5.24 3.92 -11.71
N SER A 422 4.72 2.68 -11.75
CA SER A 422 5.47 1.52 -12.26
C SER A 422 5.84 1.69 -13.74
N LEU A 423 4.86 2.05 -14.59
CA LEU A 423 5.07 2.34 -16.01
C LEU A 423 6.16 3.40 -16.23
N LEU A 424 6.12 4.50 -15.47
CA LEU A 424 7.10 5.58 -15.61
C LEU A 424 8.51 5.16 -15.20
N ARG A 425 8.64 4.30 -14.19
CA ARG A 425 9.93 3.73 -13.81
C ARG A 425 10.51 2.88 -14.94
N HIS A 426 9.70 1.99 -15.52
CA HIS A 426 10.12 1.17 -16.66
C HIS A 426 10.43 2.02 -17.90
N ASN A 427 9.63 3.04 -18.19
CA ASN A 427 9.88 3.97 -19.29
C ASN A 427 11.18 4.77 -19.09
N GLY A 428 11.52 5.13 -17.84
CA GLY A 428 12.81 5.73 -17.51
C GLY A 428 13.99 4.81 -17.86
N SER A 429 13.88 3.52 -17.52
CA SER A 429 14.87 2.51 -17.91
C SER A 429 14.98 2.34 -19.42
N LEU A 430 13.84 2.24 -20.10
CA LEU A 430 13.78 2.14 -21.57
C LEU A 430 14.40 3.37 -22.24
N SER A 431 14.17 4.56 -21.70
CA SER A 431 14.74 5.81 -22.21
C SER A 431 16.27 5.85 -22.04
N LYS A 432 16.79 5.33 -20.93
CA LYS A 432 18.24 5.18 -20.73
C LYS A 432 18.85 4.23 -21.76
N GLN A 433 18.22 3.07 -21.97
CA GLN A 433 18.63 2.09 -22.99
C GLN A 433 18.55 2.67 -24.41
N LYS A 434 17.54 3.50 -24.71
CA LYS A 434 17.44 4.24 -25.98
C LYS A 434 18.68 5.08 -26.24
N ASN A 435 19.05 5.89 -25.26
CA ASN A 435 20.15 6.84 -25.40
C ASN A 435 21.49 6.09 -25.58
N GLU A 436 21.66 4.97 -24.88
CA GLU A 436 22.80 4.08 -25.07
C GLU A 436 22.81 3.46 -26.48
N MET A 437 21.68 2.95 -26.96
CA MET A 437 21.52 2.43 -28.32
C MET A 437 21.90 3.45 -29.38
N VAL A 438 21.38 4.68 -29.29
CA VAL A 438 21.70 5.76 -30.24
C VAL A 438 23.18 6.12 -30.17
N SER A 439 23.77 6.19 -28.97
CA SER A 439 25.20 6.46 -28.79
C SER A 439 26.10 5.39 -29.39
N VAL A 440 25.83 4.10 -29.10
CA VAL A 440 26.59 2.98 -29.66
C VAL A 440 26.42 2.90 -31.18
N HIS A 441 25.20 3.17 -31.68
CA HIS A 441 24.94 3.20 -33.12
C HIS A 441 25.77 4.28 -33.84
N GLN A 442 25.83 5.51 -33.29
CA GLN A 442 26.66 6.59 -33.83
C GLN A 442 28.14 6.23 -33.82
N ARG A 443 28.63 5.63 -32.73
CA ARG A 443 30.03 5.20 -32.60
C ARG A 443 30.39 4.10 -33.58
N LEU A 444 29.51 3.12 -33.75
CA LEU A 444 29.67 2.04 -34.73
C LEU A 444 29.72 2.60 -36.15
N LYS A 445 28.82 3.54 -36.50
CA LYS A 445 28.79 4.19 -37.82
C LYS A 445 30.10 4.93 -38.12
N ALA A 446 30.61 5.71 -37.17
CA ALA A 446 31.89 6.42 -37.31
C ALA A 446 33.08 5.44 -37.45
N THR A 447 33.08 4.37 -36.65
CA THR A 447 34.12 3.33 -36.71
C THR A 447 34.10 2.59 -38.05
N LEU A 448 32.90 2.30 -38.57
CA LEU A 448 32.72 1.66 -39.87
C LEU A 448 33.21 2.56 -41.02
N GLU A 449 32.87 3.85 -41.00
CA GLU A 449 33.32 4.83 -42.00
C GLU A 449 34.84 4.99 -41.98
N PHE A 450 35.44 5.07 -40.79
CA PHE A 450 36.89 5.11 -40.62
C PHE A 450 37.57 3.82 -41.14
N PHE A 451 37.05 2.65 -40.73
CA PHE A 451 37.56 1.35 -41.17
C PHE A 451 37.50 1.20 -42.68
N THR A 452 36.36 1.56 -43.29
CA THR A 452 36.11 1.44 -44.73
C THR A 452 37.05 2.35 -45.52
N THR A 453 37.18 3.62 -45.10
CA THR A 453 38.13 4.57 -45.71
C THR A 453 39.56 4.05 -45.61
N SER A 454 39.97 3.58 -44.43
CA SER A 454 41.33 3.05 -44.22
C SER A 454 41.58 1.79 -45.05
N LEU A 455 40.60 0.90 -45.19
CA LEU A 455 40.70 -0.32 -45.99
C LEU A 455 40.84 -0.01 -47.49
N HIS A 456 40.06 0.94 -47.99
CA HIS A 456 40.13 1.36 -49.40
C HIS A 456 41.49 1.97 -49.75
N ILE A 457 42.04 2.82 -48.87
CA ILE A 457 43.39 3.38 -49.05
C ILE A 457 44.43 2.24 -49.16
N ASP A 458 44.37 1.26 -48.26
CA ASP A 458 45.27 0.11 -48.28
C ASP A 458 45.11 -0.71 -49.57
N MET A 459 43.88 -0.94 -50.03
CA MET A 459 43.59 -1.66 -51.27
C MET A 459 44.08 -0.91 -52.51
N ASP A 460 43.86 0.39 -52.60
CA ASP A 460 44.29 1.23 -53.72
C ASP A 460 45.83 1.27 -53.82
N LYS A 461 46.51 1.52 -52.70
CA LYS A 461 47.98 1.52 -52.65
C LYS A 461 48.58 0.15 -52.92
N TYR A 462 47.93 -0.91 -52.46
CA TYR A 462 48.33 -2.27 -52.79
C TYR A 462 48.21 -2.57 -54.29
N GLN A 463 47.16 -2.06 -54.96
CA GLN A 463 46.99 -2.19 -56.42
C GLN A 463 48.07 -1.41 -57.20
N GLU A 464 48.37 -0.17 -56.80
CA GLU A 464 49.44 0.65 -57.41
C GLU A 464 50.79 -0.08 -57.39
N GLN A 465 51.16 -0.66 -56.24
CA GLN A 465 52.46 -1.33 -56.08
C GLN A 465 52.48 -2.78 -56.60
N ARG A 466 51.35 -3.36 -57.00
CA ARG A 466 51.24 -4.79 -57.34
C ARG A 466 52.20 -5.22 -58.45
N ALA A 467 52.48 -4.33 -59.41
CA ALA A 467 53.34 -4.61 -60.56
C ALA A 467 54.84 -4.55 -60.23
N THR A 468 55.25 -3.76 -59.23
CA THR A 468 56.65 -3.42 -58.94
C THR A 468 57.13 -3.86 -57.54
N GLY A 469 56.20 -4.24 -56.66
CA GLY A 469 56.44 -4.55 -55.25
C GLY A 469 56.06 -5.98 -54.85
N ILE A 470 55.40 -6.12 -53.68
CA ILE A 470 55.00 -7.42 -53.12
C ILE A 470 53.59 -7.77 -53.55
N ALA A 471 53.45 -8.87 -54.29
CA ALA A 471 52.15 -9.43 -54.67
C ALA A 471 51.80 -10.65 -53.80
N SER A 472 50.66 -10.59 -53.10
CA SER A 472 50.03 -11.67 -52.34
C SER A 472 48.52 -11.70 -52.61
N GLU A 473 48.06 -12.63 -53.45
CA GLU A 473 46.62 -12.75 -53.75
C GLU A 473 45.80 -13.17 -52.54
N LYS A 474 46.40 -13.94 -51.61
CA LYS A 474 45.75 -14.34 -50.36
C LYS A 474 45.40 -13.15 -49.47
N LEU A 475 46.27 -12.13 -49.42
CA LEU A 475 46.05 -10.91 -48.64
C LEU A 475 44.90 -10.08 -49.21
N LEU A 476 44.86 -9.93 -50.54
CA LEU A 476 43.78 -9.23 -51.23
C LEU A 476 42.42 -9.92 -51.01
N GLY A 477 42.39 -11.26 -51.00
CA GLY A 477 41.20 -12.04 -50.66
C GLY A 477 40.69 -11.75 -49.24
N VAL A 478 41.59 -11.76 -48.25
CA VAL A 478 41.25 -11.45 -46.85
C VAL A 478 40.71 -10.01 -46.70
N TRP A 479 41.28 -9.04 -47.41
CA TRP A 479 40.82 -7.65 -47.34
C TRP A 479 39.44 -7.46 -47.97
N ARG A 480 39.14 -8.16 -49.07
CA ARG A 480 37.77 -8.19 -49.64
C ARG A 480 36.76 -8.86 -48.72
N GLU A 481 37.16 -9.92 -48.01
CA GLU A 481 36.32 -10.54 -46.98
C GLU A 481 36.04 -9.58 -45.81
N MET A 482 37.05 -8.80 -45.39
CA MET A 482 36.91 -7.76 -44.37
C MET A 482 35.95 -6.65 -44.83
N GLU A 483 36.04 -6.21 -46.08
CA GLU A 483 35.13 -5.22 -46.69
C GLU A 483 33.68 -5.73 -46.68
N GLN A 484 33.45 -6.95 -47.15
CA GLN A 484 32.11 -7.54 -47.17
C GLN A 484 31.54 -7.73 -45.76
N THR A 485 32.38 -8.10 -44.80
CA THR A 485 32.00 -8.24 -43.39
C THR A 485 31.59 -6.88 -42.80
N ALA A 486 32.35 -5.83 -43.10
CA ALA A 486 32.02 -4.46 -42.67
C ALA A 486 30.68 -3.98 -43.25
N LEU A 487 30.43 -4.22 -44.55
CA LEU A 487 29.17 -3.87 -45.21
C LEU A 487 27.96 -4.56 -44.57
N ASN A 488 28.06 -5.86 -44.29
CA ASN A 488 26.97 -6.62 -43.65
C ASN A 488 26.68 -6.12 -42.22
N ARG A 489 27.71 -5.64 -41.51
CA ARG A 489 27.60 -5.13 -40.13
C ARG A 489 27.08 -3.68 -40.06
N GLY A 490 27.06 -2.97 -41.20
CA GLY A 490 26.57 -1.60 -41.32
C GLY A 490 25.06 -1.45 -41.57
N GLN A 491 24.31 -2.55 -41.63
CA GLN A 491 22.84 -2.50 -41.79
C GLN A 491 22.18 -2.05 -40.48
N THR A 492 21.53 -0.89 -40.51
CA THR A 492 21.04 -0.20 -39.29
C THR A 492 19.54 0.08 -39.31
N GLU A 493 18.80 -0.60 -40.19
CA GLU A 493 17.35 -0.43 -40.32
C GLU A 493 16.60 -0.75 -39.01
N ASP A 494 17.13 -1.68 -38.21
CA ASP A 494 16.55 -2.07 -36.92
C ASP A 494 16.62 -0.95 -35.86
N VAL A 495 17.66 -0.10 -35.88
CA VAL A 495 17.85 0.95 -34.87
C VAL A 495 16.86 2.10 -35.08
N ASN A 496 16.72 2.58 -36.32
CA ASN A 496 15.81 3.68 -36.64
C ASN A 496 14.35 3.28 -36.37
N LYS A 497 13.99 2.03 -36.72
CA LYS A 497 12.65 1.49 -36.47
C LYS A 497 12.35 1.40 -34.96
N LEU A 498 13.31 0.92 -34.17
CA LEU A 498 13.17 0.85 -32.71
C LEU A 498 13.06 2.26 -32.10
N GLU A 499 13.85 3.23 -32.57
CA GLU A 499 13.76 4.61 -32.10
C GLU A 499 12.38 5.23 -32.38
N GLU A 500 11.82 5.02 -33.59
CA GLU A 500 10.47 5.48 -33.95
C GLU A 500 9.39 4.80 -33.08
N GLU A 501 9.47 3.47 -32.90
CA GLU A 501 8.58 2.70 -32.02
C GLU A 501 8.61 3.25 -30.58
N MET A 502 9.79 3.56 -30.06
CA MET A 502 9.98 4.11 -28.70
C MET A 502 9.47 5.55 -28.57
N MET A 503 9.69 6.40 -29.57
CA MET A 503 9.18 7.79 -29.57
C MET A 503 7.65 7.82 -29.61
N LYS A 504 7.03 6.95 -30.40
CA LYS A 504 5.57 6.78 -30.42
C LYS A 504 5.05 6.34 -29.06
N LEU A 505 5.68 5.34 -28.44
CA LEU A 505 5.31 4.87 -27.11
C LEU A 505 5.47 5.95 -26.03
N GLN A 506 6.54 6.74 -26.08
CA GLN A 506 6.74 7.87 -25.18
C GLN A 506 5.64 8.92 -25.32
N THR A 507 5.16 9.18 -26.54
CA THR A 507 4.03 10.09 -26.80
C THR A 507 2.74 9.55 -26.17
N ASP A 508 2.44 8.26 -26.37
CA ASP A 508 1.28 7.59 -25.76
C ASP A 508 1.32 7.69 -24.21
N ILE A 509 2.51 7.54 -23.60
CA ILE A 509 2.72 7.63 -22.15
C ILE A 509 2.51 9.07 -21.65
N VAL A 510 3.00 10.09 -22.36
CA VAL A 510 2.79 11.50 -21.98
C VAL A 510 1.31 11.86 -22.05
N ASP A 511 0.59 11.39 -23.08
CA ASP A 511 -0.85 11.64 -23.20
C ASP A 511 -1.66 10.97 -22.08
N LEU A 512 -1.23 9.79 -21.63
CA LEU A 512 -1.78 9.13 -20.45
C LEU A 512 -1.59 9.95 -19.16
N GLN A 513 -0.46 10.63 -18.99
CA GLN A 513 -0.20 11.49 -17.83
C GLN A 513 -1.02 12.78 -17.84
N ARG A 514 -1.26 13.34 -19.03
CA ARG A 514 -1.95 14.63 -19.22
C ARG A 514 -3.45 14.60 -18.94
N HIS A 515 -4.06 13.42 -18.82
CA HIS A 515 -5.46 13.25 -18.46
C HIS A 515 -5.57 12.83 -16.99
N PRO A 516 -5.43 13.76 -16.03
CA PRO A 516 -5.46 13.38 -14.64
C PRO A 516 -6.90 13.00 -14.26
N TRP A 517 -7.04 11.82 -13.67
CA TRP A 517 -8.25 11.12 -13.21
C TRP A 517 -9.02 11.85 -12.09
N ARG A 518 -9.01 13.20 -12.07
CA ARG A 518 -9.41 14.03 -10.93
C ARG A 518 -10.91 14.19 -10.71
N SER A 519 -11.77 13.60 -11.53
CA SER A 519 -13.23 13.83 -11.46
C SER A 519 -13.93 13.01 -10.34
N GLY A 520 -13.44 13.09 -9.11
CA GLY A 520 -14.13 12.60 -7.91
C GLY A 520 -15.10 13.61 -7.29
N GLU A 521 -15.04 14.88 -7.72
CA GLU A 521 -15.78 16.02 -7.14
C GLU A 521 -17.30 15.79 -7.06
N ALA A 522 -17.88 15.06 -8.02
CA ALA A 522 -19.31 14.79 -8.01
C ALA A 522 -19.73 13.80 -6.89
N LEU A 523 -18.95 12.74 -6.64
CA LEU A 523 -19.20 11.83 -5.51
C LEU A 523 -19.02 12.56 -4.17
N GLU A 524 -18.02 13.43 -4.09
CA GLU A 524 -17.81 14.28 -2.93
C GLU A 524 -19.00 15.23 -2.69
N SER A 525 -19.52 15.88 -3.74
CA SER A 525 -20.72 16.71 -3.65
C SER A 525 -21.95 15.91 -3.19
N LEU A 526 -22.15 14.69 -3.72
CA LEU A 526 -23.25 13.81 -3.33
C LEU A 526 -23.13 13.35 -1.87
N GLU A 527 -21.91 13.02 -1.43
CA GLU A 527 -21.63 12.63 -0.06
C GLU A 527 -21.92 13.76 0.92
N VAL A 528 -21.47 14.98 0.62
CA VAL A 528 -21.76 16.18 1.43
C VAL A 528 -23.26 16.47 1.50
N LYS A 529 -23.99 16.34 0.39
CA LYS A 529 -25.46 16.50 0.39
C LYS A 529 -26.15 15.47 1.28
N ALA A 530 -25.75 14.20 1.20
CA ALA A 530 -26.32 13.13 2.02
C ALA A 530 -25.98 13.32 3.51
N MET A 531 -24.73 13.70 3.82
CA MET A 531 -24.27 14.03 5.16
C MET A 531 -25.09 15.17 5.77
N GLU A 532 -25.33 16.24 5.00
CA GLU A 532 -26.10 17.40 5.46
C GLU A 532 -27.57 17.06 5.72
N LEU A 533 -28.20 16.22 4.87
CA LEU A 533 -29.56 15.72 5.13
C LEU A 533 -29.63 14.90 6.42
N PHE A 534 -28.65 14.02 6.64
CA PHE A 534 -28.58 13.23 7.87
C PHE A 534 -28.31 14.10 9.11
N ARG A 535 -27.41 15.07 9.01
CA ARG A 535 -27.10 16.04 10.06
C ARG A 535 -28.33 16.84 10.47
N LYS A 536 -29.02 17.43 9.50
CA LYS A 536 -30.29 18.16 9.74
C LYS A 536 -31.33 17.29 10.43
N LEU A 537 -31.49 16.04 10.01
CA LEU A 537 -32.44 15.10 10.64
C LEU A 537 -32.05 14.80 12.11
N ARG A 538 -30.77 14.70 12.41
CA ARG A 538 -30.26 14.38 13.75
C ARG A 538 -30.35 15.57 14.71
N GLU A 539 -30.11 16.77 14.21
CA GLU A 539 -30.19 18.04 14.94
C GLU A 539 -31.63 18.50 15.21
N LYS A 540 -32.64 17.87 14.59
CA LYS A 540 -34.05 18.20 14.85
C LYS A 540 -34.39 18.11 16.35
N PRO A 541 -34.98 19.19 16.93
CA PRO A 541 -35.56 19.19 18.27
C PRO A 541 -36.58 18.06 18.44
N ARG A 542 -36.74 17.55 19.68
CA ARG A 542 -37.58 16.37 19.95
C ARG A 542 -39.05 16.56 19.55
N ASP A 543 -39.56 17.77 19.71
CA ASP A 543 -40.89 18.23 19.34
C ASP A 543 -41.14 18.26 17.82
N GLN A 544 -40.08 18.40 17.01
CA GLN A 544 -40.15 18.48 15.55
C GLN A 544 -39.90 17.14 14.85
N ARG A 545 -39.75 16.05 15.62
CA ARG A 545 -39.50 14.70 15.09
C ARG A 545 -40.82 14.05 14.67
N CYS A 546 -41.23 14.31 13.43
CA CYS A 546 -42.41 13.73 12.81
C CYS A 546 -42.06 12.61 11.81
N MET A 547 -43.10 11.93 11.31
CA MET A 547 -42.98 10.97 10.21
C MET A 547 -42.50 11.69 8.93
N GLY A 548 -41.68 11.03 8.12
CA GLY A 548 -41.20 11.58 6.86
C GLY A 548 -40.87 10.51 5.82
N ASP A 549 -40.87 10.90 4.55
CA ASP A 549 -40.41 10.04 3.47
C ASP A 549 -38.87 10.08 3.33
N CYS A 550 -38.34 9.23 2.46
CA CYS A 550 -36.91 9.09 2.19
C CYS A 550 -36.58 9.24 0.70
N GLN A 551 -37.43 9.96 -0.07
CA GLN A 551 -37.28 10.07 -1.53
C GLN A 551 -35.95 10.70 -1.93
N GLU A 552 -35.59 11.83 -1.30
CA GLU A 552 -34.36 12.55 -1.62
C GLU A 552 -33.12 11.70 -1.30
N VAL A 553 -33.19 10.90 -0.23
CA VAL A 553 -32.11 10.00 0.18
C VAL A 553 -31.90 8.89 -0.84
N VAL A 554 -32.97 8.22 -1.27
CA VAL A 554 -32.90 7.19 -2.33
C VAL A 554 -32.37 7.79 -3.63
N LYS A 555 -32.84 8.99 -4.00
CA LYS A 555 -32.37 9.69 -5.20
C LYS A 555 -30.86 9.93 -5.16
N LEU A 556 -30.31 10.39 -4.03
CA LEU A 556 -28.86 10.58 -3.88
C LEU A 556 -28.07 9.28 -3.98
N VAL A 557 -28.57 8.19 -3.37
CA VAL A 557 -27.92 6.86 -3.47
C VAL A 557 -27.90 6.36 -4.91
N VAL A 558 -29.05 6.43 -5.61
CA VAL A 558 -29.14 6.02 -7.02
C VAL A 558 -28.22 6.85 -7.91
N GLN A 559 -28.18 8.18 -7.70
CA GLN A 559 -27.27 9.06 -8.43
C GLN A 559 -25.79 8.72 -8.18
N ALA A 560 -25.42 8.40 -6.94
CA ALA A 560 -24.06 8.02 -6.59
C ALA A 560 -23.65 6.70 -7.24
N ILE A 561 -24.52 5.68 -7.23
CA ILE A 561 -24.27 4.38 -7.87
C ILE A 561 -24.11 4.56 -9.38
N GLN A 562 -25.05 5.24 -10.04
CA GLN A 562 -24.97 5.50 -11.49
C GLN A 562 -23.72 6.26 -11.89
N PHE A 563 -23.33 7.26 -11.08
CA PHE A 563 -22.09 8.01 -11.31
C PHE A 563 -20.86 7.11 -11.14
N TYR A 564 -20.81 6.31 -10.07
CA TYR A 564 -19.71 5.39 -9.80
C TYR A 564 -19.54 4.38 -10.94
N GLU A 565 -20.62 3.74 -11.39
CA GLU A 565 -20.59 2.78 -12.51
C GLU A 565 -20.17 3.41 -13.84
N LYS A 566 -20.60 4.65 -14.11
CA LYS A 566 -20.14 5.41 -15.28
C LYS A 566 -18.64 5.67 -15.20
N LYS A 567 -18.16 6.14 -14.05
CA LYS A 567 -16.74 6.42 -13.84
C LYS A 567 -15.86 5.18 -13.83
N LEU A 568 -16.38 4.05 -13.37
CA LEU A 568 -15.68 2.77 -13.40
C LEU A 568 -15.41 2.31 -14.84
N ARG A 569 -16.35 2.52 -15.77
CA ARG A 569 -16.13 2.24 -17.21
C ARG A 569 -15.02 3.10 -17.82
N GLU A 570 -15.06 4.40 -17.53
CA GLU A 570 -14.03 5.35 -17.96
C GLU A 570 -12.67 4.92 -17.37
N PHE A 571 -12.61 4.61 -16.07
CA PHE A 571 -11.43 4.13 -15.38
C PHE A 571 -10.77 2.93 -16.07
N TYR A 572 -11.54 1.87 -16.32
CA TYR A 572 -11.01 0.65 -16.92
C TYR A 572 -10.50 0.84 -18.35
N THR A 573 -11.17 1.70 -19.14
CA THR A 573 -10.67 2.08 -20.47
C THR A 573 -9.26 2.64 -20.40
N HIS A 574 -8.95 3.43 -19.38
CA HIS A 574 -7.65 4.03 -19.21
C HIS A 574 -6.65 3.15 -18.49
N LEU A 575 -7.09 2.31 -17.56
CA LEU A 575 -6.27 1.25 -16.98
C LEU A 575 -5.74 0.32 -18.08
N SER A 576 -6.60 -0.11 -19.01
CA SER A 576 -6.21 -0.90 -20.19
C SER A 576 -5.12 -0.19 -21.00
N LYS A 577 -5.29 1.10 -21.30
CA LYS A 577 -4.25 1.88 -22.02
C LYS A 577 -2.92 1.92 -21.25
N THR A 578 -2.95 2.09 -19.93
CA THR A 578 -1.75 2.08 -19.08
C THR A 578 -1.06 0.72 -19.12
N VAL A 579 -1.81 -0.38 -18.99
CA VAL A 579 -1.26 -1.74 -19.01
C VAL A 579 -0.70 -2.10 -20.40
N VAL A 580 -1.36 -1.70 -21.48
CA VAL A 580 -0.84 -1.88 -22.86
C VAL A 580 0.47 -1.12 -23.06
N CYS A 581 0.57 0.13 -22.60
CA CYS A 581 1.83 0.88 -22.66
C CYS A 581 2.93 0.16 -21.88
N ARG A 582 2.61 -0.34 -20.68
CA ARG A 582 3.56 -1.08 -19.84
C ARG A 582 4.05 -2.35 -20.54
N GLN A 583 3.15 -3.14 -21.12
CA GLN A 583 3.51 -4.33 -21.86
C GLN A 583 4.46 -4.01 -23.02
N ARG A 584 4.15 -2.97 -23.82
CA ARG A 584 5.02 -2.52 -24.92
C ARG A 584 6.40 -2.08 -24.42
N VAL A 585 6.48 -1.40 -23.26
CA VAL A 585 7.77 -1.08 -22.63
C VAL A 585 8.54 -2.37 -22.30
N MET A 586 7.89 -3.35 -21.69
CA MET A 586 8.51 -4.62 -21.28
C MET A 586 8.91 -5.50 -22.48
N GLU A 587 8.21 -5.39 -23.62
CA GLU A 587 8.57 -6.07 -24.88
C GLU A 587 9.76 -5.39 -25.59
N LEU A 588 9.82 -4.05 -25.56
CA LEU A 588 10.89 -3.29 -26.22
C LEU A 588 12.21 -3.35 -25.47
N LEU A 589 12.18 -3.37 -24.13
CA LEU A 589 13.38 -3.33 -23.30
C LEU A 589 14.42 -4.41 -23.66
N PRO A 590 14.09 -5.72 -23.69
CA PRO A 590 15.06 -6.75 -24.07
C PRO A 590 15.47 -6.69 -25.56
N ARG A 591 14.59 -6.19 -26.45
CA ARG A 591 14.92 -5.99 -27.87
C ARG A 591 16.03 -4.94 -28.02
N VAL A 592 15.89 -3.81 -27.33
CA VAL A 592 16.88 -2.72 -27.34
C VAL A 592 18.19 -3.19 -26.73
N GLU A 593 18.16 -3.87 -25.58
CA GLU A 593 19.35 -4.44 -24.95
C GLU A 593 20.09 -5.42 -25.87
N GLY A 594 19.35 -6.29 -26.59
CA GLY A 594 19.92 -7.20 -27.57
C GLY A 594 20.60 -6.49 -28.74
N VAL A 595 19.99 -5.43 -29.27
CA VAL A 595 20.56 -4.61 -30.36
C VAL A 595 21.80 -3.84 -29.89
N VAL A 596 21.76 -3.24 -28.69
CA VAL A 596 22.93 -2.59 -28.07
C VAL A 596 24.10 -3.56 -27.95
N SER A 597 23.86 -4.76 -27.39
CA SER A 597 24.90 -5.78 -27.24
C SER A 597 25.46 -6.25 -28.57
N SER A 598 24.60 -6.42 -29.59
CA SER A 598 25.02 -6.81 -30.94
C SER A 598 25.90 -5.73 -31.58
N MET A 599 25.48 -4.46 -31.54
CA MET A 599 26.25 -3.35 -32.10
C MET A 599 27.60 -3.17 -31.40
N ALA A 600 27.64 -3.31 -30.06
CA ALA A 600 28.89 -3.27 -29.30
C ALA A 600 29.84 -4.40 -29.72
N GLN A 601 29.33 -5.60 -30.01
CA GLN A 601 30.14 -6.70 -30.52
C GLN A 601 30.65 -6.42 -31.94
N CYS A 602 29.81 -5.88 -32.83
CA CYS A 602 30.20 -5.48 -34.18
C CYS A 602 31.34 -4.45 -34.16
N GLU A 603 31.27 -3.48 -33.25
CA GLU A 603 32.31 -2.48 -33.06
C GLU A 603 33.64 -3.10 -32.64
N GLN A 604 33.62 -4.00 -31.65
CA GLN A 604 34.82 -4.73 -31.23
C GLN A 604 35.44 -5.56 -32.36
N ASP A 605 34.61 -6.18 -33.20
CA ASP A 605 35.08 -6.97 -34.32
C ASP A 605 35.75 -6.09 -35.39
N LEU A 606 35.21 -4.90 -35.68
CA LEU A 606 35.84 -3.92 -36.57
C LEU A 606 37.21 -3.47 -36.06
N LEU A 607 37.32 -3.19 -34.76
CA LEU A 607 38.59 -2.82 -34.13
C LEU A 607 39.64 -3.94 -34.26
N ARG A 608 39.24 -5.20 -34.03
CA ARG A 608 40.13 -6.37 -34.21
C ARG A 608 40.55 -6.55 -35.67
N MET A 609 39.64 -6.35 -36.62
CA MET A 609 39.95 -6.43 -38.05
C MET A 609 40.94 -5.34 -38.46
N GLN A 610 40.76 -4.11 -37.96
CA GLN A 610 41.68 -3.00 -38.20
C GLN A 610 43.09 -3.33 -37.67
N GLU A 611 43.19 -3.79 -36.42
CA GLU A 611 44.46 -4.15 -35.79
C GLU A 611 45.17 -5.27 -36.56
N LYS A 612 44.41 -6.32 -36.95
CA LYS A 612 44.93 -7.43 -37.74
C LYS A 612 45.48 -6.95 -39.09
N ARG A 613 44.74 -6.09 -39.79
CA ARG A 613 45.15 -5.54 -41.10
C ARG A 613 46.44 -4.74 -40.99
N GLN A 614 46.54 -3.84 -40.00
CA GLN A 614 47.76 -3.05 -39.78
C GLN A 614 48.96 -3.93 -39.44
N LYS A 615 48.79 -4.97 -38.60
CA LYS A 615 49.85 -5.94 -38.31
C LYS A 615 50.31 -6.70 -39.55
N GLU A 616 49.39 -7.09 -40.44
CA GLU A 616 49.71 -7.75 -41.71
C GLU A 616 50.55 -6.86 -42.64
N LEU A 617 50.23 -5.56 -42.74
CA LEU A 617 51.04 -4.59 -43.49
C LEU A 617 52.48 -4.48 -42.95
N TRP A 618 52.65 -4.38 -41.64
CA TRP A 618 53.99 -4.37 -41.02
C TRP A 618 54.76 -5.67 -41.28
N ASN A 619 54.08 -6.82 -41.29
CA ASN A 619 54.70 -8.09 -41.63
C ASN A 619 55.15 -8.14 -43.09
N LEU A 620 54.38 -7.57 -44.03
CA LEU A 620 54.80 -7.46 -45.43
C LEU A 620 56.07 -6.61 -45.56
N LEU A 621 56.16 -5.48 -44.84
CA LEU A 621 57.36 -4.65 -44.83
C LEU A 621 58.57 -5.44 -44.29
N LYS A 622 58.40 -6.21 -43.21
CA LYS A 622 59.45 -7.07 -42.65
C LYS A 622 59.96 -8.10 -43.67
N VAL A 623 59.05 -8.70 -44.44
CA VAL A 623 59.41 -9.62 -45.54
C VAL A 623 60.17 -8.88 -46.64
N ALA A 624 59.71 -7.69 -47.04
CA ALA A 624 60.39 -6.84 -48.02
C ALA A 624 61.85 -6.58 -47.63
N CYS A 625 62.07 -6.13 -46.40
CA CYS A 625 63.40 -5.83 -45.87
C CYS A 625 64.32 -7.06 -45.79
N SER A 626 63.77 -8.26 -45.61
CA SER A 626 64.54 -9.51 -45.60
C SER A 626 65.01 -9.95 -47.00
N LYS A 627 64.19 -9.74 -48.04
CA LYS A 627 64.55 -10.09 -49.43
C LYS A 627 65.64 -9.21 -50.04
N VAL A 628 65.72 -7.94 -49.63
CA VAL A 628 66.77 -6.99 -50.08
C VAL A 628 68.16 -7.34 -49.52
N ARG A 629 68.25 -8.25 -48.52
CA ARG A 629 69.51 -8.62 -47.84
C ARG A 629 70.16 -9.94 -48.32
N SER A 630 69.66 -10.61 -49.35
CA SER A 630 70.27 -11.85 -49.89
C SER A 630 71.14 -11.58 -51.14
N PRO A 631 72.40 -12.08 -51.22
CA PRO A 631 73.29 -11.81 -52.35
C PRO A 631 73.01 -12.73 -53.54
N VAL A 632 72.99 -12.16 -54.76
CA VAL A 632 72.89 -12.89 -56.04
C VAL A 632 74.28 -13.40 -56.44
N SER A 633 74.46 -14.71 -56.56
CA SER A 633 75.68 -15.35 -57.07
C SER A 633 75.57 -15.59 -58.59
N GLY A 634 76.50 -15.03 -59.36
CA GLY A 634 76.62 -15.30 -60.79
C GLY A 634 77.90 -14.75 -61.42
N SER A 635 78.85 -15.66 -61.66
CA SER A 635 79.92 -15.64 -62.67
C SER A 635 81.32 -15.08 -62.36
N PRO A 636 82.36 -15.63 -63.05
CA PRO A 636 83.69 -15.85 -62.47
C PRO A 636 84.82 -15.07 -63.16
N ASP A 637 85.96 -15.10 -62.46
CA ASP A 637 87.35 -14.94 -62.90
C ASP A 637 87.93 -13.56 -63.28
N GLY A 638 89.06 -13.26 -62.62
CA GLY A 638 90.17 -12.50 -63.20
C GLY A 638 90.63 -11.21 -62.50
N GLY A 639 91.55 -11.31 -61.53
CA GLY A 639 92.65 -10.32 -61.41
C GLY A 639 92.69 -9.35 -60.21
N ARG A 640 93.26 -9.83 -59.09
CA ARG A 640 94.13 -9.17 -58.08
C ARG A 640 94.03 -7.65 -57.81
N THR A 641 93.62 -7.29 -56.58
CA THR A 641 94.28 -6.32 -55.67
C THR A 641 93.94 -6.64 -54.18
N PRO A 642 94.82 -6.30 -53.20
CA PRO A 642 94.80 -6.85 -51.83
C PRO A 642 93.95 -6.01 -50.82
N PRO A 643 93.77 -6.46 -49.56
CA PRO A 643 92.55 -6.21 -48.80
C PRO A 643 92.58 -4.92 -47.96
N SER A 644 91.45 -4.22 -47.89
CA SER A 644 91.16 -3.31 -46.78
C SER A 644 89.74 -3.50 -46.27
N SER A 645 89.65 -4.02 -45.04
CA SER A 645 88.72 -3.61 -43.98
C SER A 645 87.32 -3.10 -44.36
N GLY A 646 86.32 -3.93 -44.07
CA GLY A 646 85.01 -3.53 -43.54
C GLY A 646 83.97 -2.98 -44.54
N PRO A 647 82.76 -3.54 -44.61
CA PRO A 647 81.66 -2.88 -45.34
C PRO A 647 81.24 -1.61 -44.59
N PRO A 648 80.89 -0.51 -45.29
CA PRO A 648 80.42 0.71 -44.65
C PRO A 648 79.00 0.52 -44.06
N PRO A 649 78.63 1.27 -43.02
CA PRO A 649 77.29 1.23 -42.46
C PRO A 649 76.27 1.79 -43.46
N LEU A 650 75.14 1.10 -43.61
CA LEU A 650 74.02 1.48 -44.46
C LEU A 650 73.48 2.86 -44.06
N GLN A 651 73.66 3.87 -44.91
CA GLN A 651 73.00 5.16 -44.80
C GLN A 651 71.50 5.01 -45.08
N LEU A 652 70.65 5.43 -44.13
CA LEU A 652 69.20 5.58 -44.34
C LEU A 652 68.96 6.65 -45.42
N ARG A 653 68.11 6.35 -46.41
CA ARG A 653 67.72 7.32 -47.45
C ARG A 653 66.87 8.45 -46.83
N PRO A 654 67.00 9.71 -47.30
CA PRO A 654 66.28 10.87 -46.75
C PRO A 654 64.75 10.69 -46.67
N GLU A 655 64.15 10.00 -47.63
CA GLU A 655 62.70 9.74 -47.70
C GLU A 655 62.17 8.89 -46.54
N SER A 656 63.00 7.97 -46.01
CA SER A 656 62.61 7.13 -44.87
C SER A 656 62.63 7.86 -43.53
N LEU A 657 63.41 8.93 -43.40
CA LEU A 657 63.42 9.81 -42.24
C LEU A 657 62.17 10.70 -42.22
N ILE A 658 61.75 11.20 -43.37
CA ILE A 658 60.55 12.04 -43.52
C ILE A 658 59.29 11.27 -43.11
N VAL A 659 59.12 10.03 -43.55
CA VAL A 659 57.95 9.21 -43.18
C VAL A 659 57.91 8.87 -41.68
N ILE A 660 59.07 8.68 -41.04
CA ILE A 660 59.15 8.46 -39.59
C ILE A 660 58.80 9.75 -38.84
N GLU A 661 59.22 10.90 -39.35
CA GLU A 661 58.94 12.20 -38.75
C GLU A 661 57.46 12.59 -38.91
N GLU A 662 56.86 12.31 -40.07
CA GLU A 662 55.41 12.43 -40.34
C GLU A 662 54.60 11.47 -39.46
N SER A 663 55.04 10.20 -39.32
CA SER A 663 54.37 9.24 -38.44
C SER A 663 54.40 9.68 -36.98
N LYS A 664 55.51 10.24 -36.50
CA LYS A 664 55.63 10.77 -35.13
C LYS A 664 54.79 12.03 -34.93
N THR A 665 54.67 12.88 -35.94
CA THR A 665 53.78 14.05 -35.87
C THR A 665 52.31 13.66 -35.89
N PHE A 666 51.93 12.65 -36.68
CA PHE A 666 50.58 12.08 -36.64
C PHE A 666 50.27 11.43 -35.29
N GLU A 667 51.20 10.64 -34.73
CA GLU A 667 51.03 10.03 -33.40
C GLU A 667 50.86 11.09 -32.30
N SER A 668 51.69 12.14 -32.32
CA SER A 668 51.59 13.26 -31.37
C SER A 668 50.26 14.01 -31.49
N ARG A 669 49.77 14.25 -32.72
CA ARG A 669 48.45 14.86 -32.95
C ARG A 669 47.32 13.98 -32.48
N LEU A 670 47.40 12.67 -32.69
CA LEU A 670 46.38 11.72 -32.27
C LEU A 670 46.33 11.60 -30.74
N GLN A 671 47.49 11.57 -30.08
CA GLN A 671 47.57 11.60 -28.61
C GLN A 671 47.00 12.90 -28.03
N SER A 672 47.29 14.05 -28.65
CA SER A 672 46.71 15.35 -28.26
C SER A 672 45.19 15.36 -28.38
N LEU A 673 44.64 14.87 -29.50
CA LEU A 673 43.19 14.79 -29.74
C LEU A 673 42.48 13.86 -28.76
N VAL A 674 43.09 12.72 -28.45
CA VAL A 674 42.57 11.78 -27.43
C VAL A 674 42.59 12.43 -26.05
N GLN A 675 43.65 13.16 -25.69
CA GLN A 675 43.72 13.88 -24.41
C GLN A 675 42.70 15.01 -24.32
N GLU A 676 42.47 15.77 -25.40
CA GLU A 676 41.42 16.81 -25.44
C GLU A 676 40.03 16.20 -25.31
N THR A 677 39.77 15.07 -25.98
CA THR A 677 38.47 14.39 -25.91
C THR A 677 38.22 13.83 -24.51
N ILE A 678 39.25 13.24 -23.87
CA ILE A 678 39.16 12.78 -22.47
C ILE A 678 38.87 13.97 -21.55
N LYS A 679 39.57 15.09 -21.75
CA LYS A 679 39.35 16.31 -20.96
C LYS A 679 37.93 16.84 -21.15
N GLU A 680 37.41 16.91 -22.38
CA GLU A 680 36.02 17.32 -22.64
C GLU A 680 35.02 16.36 -22.00
N THR A 681 35.24 15.04 -22.03
CA THR A 681 34.36 14.08 -21.34
C THR A 681 34.42 14.21 -19.81
N GLU A 682 35.58 14.48 -19.23
CA GLU A 682 35.73 14.75 -17.79
C GLU A 682 35.07 16.07 -17.39
N THR A 683 35.16 17.09 -18.25
CA THR A 683 34.54 18.40 -18.01
C THR A 683 33.02 18.31 -18.14
N ASN A 684 32.51 17.54 -19.12
CA ASN A 684 31.08 17.22 -19.26
C ASN A 684 30.56 16.35 -18.09
N MET A 685 31.36 15.44 -17.55
CA MET A 685 31.01 14.70 -16.32
C MET A 685 31.04 15.57 -15.05
N GLN A 686 31.89 16.59 -14.99
CA GLN A 686 31.87 17.59 -13.91
C GLN A 686 30.65 18.50 -14.01
N LEU A 687 30.26 18.92 -15.21
CA LEU A 687 29.01 19.65 -15.47
C LEU A 687 27.76 18.84 -15.09
N LEU A 688 27.78 17.51 -15.27
CA LEU A 688 26.71 16.61 -14.80
C LEU A 688 26.63 16.50 -13.26
N LYS A 689 27.71 16.77 -12.53
CA LYS A 689 27.70 16.81 -11.05
C LYS A 689 27.13 18.12 -10.48
N GLU A 690 27.07 19.19 -11.29
CA GLU A 690 26.49 20.49 -10.89
C GLU A 690 24.95 20.51 -11.00
N TRP A 691 24.32 19.45 -11.53
CA TRP A 691 22.87 19.27 -11.55
C TRP A 691 22.35 18.84 -10.17
N THR A 692 22.30 19.81 -9.25
CA THR A 692 21.93 19.67 -7.83
C THR A 692 20.47 19.28 -7.54
N TRP A 693 19.65 18.98 -8.54
CA TRP A 693 18.26 18.54 -8.35
C TRP A 693 18.06 17.02 -8.29
N LEU A 694 19.14 16.22 -8.34
CA LEU A 694 19.11 14.76 -8.18
C LEU A 694 19.59 14.24 -6.81
N ASN A 695 20.10 15.11 -5.95
CA ASN A 695 20.38 14.78 -4.55
C ASN A 695 19.25 15.28 -3.65
N GLY A 696 18.20 14.47 -3.54
CA GLY A 696 17.20 14.61 -2.49
C GLY A 696 17.82 14.24 -1.14
N SER A 697 18.57 15.16 -0.55
CA SER A 697 18.97 15.10 0.85
C SER A 697 17.70 15.16 1.71
N GLN A 698 17.51 14.10 2.49
CA GLN A 698 16.71 14.13 3.69
C GLN A 698 17.33 15.15 4.66
N ASP A 699 16.75 16.33 4.79
CA ASP A 699 16.90 17.14 5.99
C ASP A 699 15.72 16.83 6.91
N LEU A 700 15.97 15.90 7.82
CA LEU A 700 15.23 15.76 9.08
C LEU A 700 15.80 16.81 10.04
N SER A 701 15.06 17.91 10.20
CA SER A 701 15.11 18.77 11.38
C SER A 701 13.68 19.06 11.82
#